data_AF-A0A7I8DR18-F1
#
_entry.id   AF-A0A7I8DR18-F1
#
_cell.length_a   1.000
_cell.length_b   1.000
_cell.length_c   1.000
_cell.angle_alpha   90.00
_cell.angle_beta   90.00
_cell.angle_gamma   90.00
#
_symmetry.space_group_name_H-M   'P 1'
#
loop_
_entity.id
_entity.type
_entity.pdbx_description
1 polymer ?
#
loop_
_entity_poly.entity_id
_entity_poly.type
_entity_poly.pdbx_seq_one_letter_code
_entity_poly.pdbx_strand_id
1 'polypeptide(L)'
;MKAGVITFHSAHNFGASLQTWALQRVLKKNHIEAYVINYHPPIIDDLYNPLKGKEGIRKKLAELKLKYDNPRSLQRYKNYSHFIRKQFDLLGDYTDYQELAEASFDLDAYIVGSDQVWNSEHIGGFDPAYFLDFANPEKIKISYAASIGKDYLLPIYHERIKNSLKSFTALSVREKSAVKAVKELAGKPVDVVLDPTLLLPKEDYEVIKTVPSIKGKYIFVYMMEHNPEVIAFANRVSTATGLPIVQRRPGKLFKNEISSCYTSAPGDFLGLIENAEYVITNSFHGTVFSIIYETPFVSMLHSNTGSRTVDLLTSLELESHLLHSPEEFKDFEQFKIHEPEKLRKRILELREFSVSFLFDALNNNNIQTKVECPTDISKMDCYGCRACQEVCPVDAISMVPDKEGFLYPVADEKCINCGACSRACIRKHEHTVTYEKPYPKIYCAMNKEEAIRLNSSSGAIFPAAARYVIEEKQGAVVGVRYDNDMNAVSDIAYTMEEVKAFYGSKYVKSDFAGMFPKVKKLLEEGRTVLYSGLPCECAGLRSYLKKNYDNLIISEILCHASPSPKVFRQYIDYLNKKHGSKVTNLQFRNKSKGWLSTDASMVIDFANGKSITMNTRKNDYYRSFSKDYISRPCCSKCGFTHKNRVGDFTMGDFWGIKDIDPSMFDNKGASLLMVNNEKGEAFWNGIKDNFTWKESNVKDAFRKNHKKPNPYKPERMNFFGRLDKEPIDHLLESYNDLKK
;
A
#
# COMPACT_ATOMS: atom_id res chain seq x y z
N MET A 1 8.87 -20.07 -6.76
CA MET A 1 9.89 -19.31 -6.02
C MET A 1 10.12 -20.00 -4.70
N LYS A 2 11.39 -20.28 -4.36
CA LYS A 2 11.83 -20.84 -3.09
C LYS A 2 12.46 -19.77 -2.22
N ALA A 3 12.04 -19.65 -0.96
CA ALA A 3 12.55 -18.64 -0.03
C ALA A 3 13.03 -19.29 1.28
N GLY A 4 14.23 -18.90 1.73
CA GLY A 4 14.78 -19.30 3.03
C GLY A 4 14.69 -18.17 4.05
N VAL A 5 14.15 -18.46 5.23
CA VAL A 5 14.06 -17.53 6.35
C VAL A 5 15.10 -17.89 7.41
N ILE A 6 15.89 -16.91 7.87
CA ILE A 6 16.81 -17.07 9.01
C ILE A 6 16.45 -16.12 10.13
N THR A 7 16.37 -16.63 11.35
CA THR A 7 16.05 -15.90 12.60
C THR A 7 16.33 -16.80 13.80
N PHE A 8 16.04 -16.36 15.03
CA PHE A 8 16.17 -17.12 16.27
C PHE A 8 15.10 -18.22 16.42
N HIS A 9 14.84 -18.98 15.37
CA HIS A 9 13.81 -20.01 15.31
C HIS A 9 14.03 -21.16 16.31
N SER A 10 15.30 -21.44 16.68
CA SER A 10 15.68 -22.47 17.66
C SER A 10 15.54 -22.00 19.12
N ALA A 11 15.42 -20.68 19.37
CA ALA A 11 15.22 -20.16 20.71
C ALA A 11 13.88 -20.64 21.27
N HIS A 12 13.88 -21.29 22.46
CA HIS A 12 12.66 -21.75 23.13
C HIS A 12 11.85 -20.60 23.78
N ASN A 13 11.61 -19.55 22.99
CA ASN A 13 10.97 -18.29 23.28
C ASN A 13 9.73 -18.11 22.39
N PHE A 14 8.57 -17.89 23.00
CA PHE A 14 7.29 -17.80 22.28
C PHE A 14 7.30 -16.74 21.18
N GLY A 15 7.91 -15.58 21.43
CA GLY A 15 8.03 -14.53 20.44
C GLY A 15 8.80 -15.01 19.20
N ALA A 16 10.02 -15.50 19.42
CA ALA A 16 10.90 -15.96 18.35
C ALA A 16 10.27 -17.06 17.49
N SER A 17 9.62 -18.04 18.12
CA SER A 17 8.96 -19.13 17.40
C SER A 17 7.68 -18.71 16.69
N LEU A 18 6.84 -17.86 17.31
CA LEU A 18 5.57 -17.46 16.70
C LEU A 18 5.77 -16.50 15.54
N GLN A 19 6.75 -15.59 15.60
CA GLN A 19 7.06 -14.74 14.45
C GLN A 19 7.65 -15.55 13.29
N THR A 20 8.51 -16.55 13.59
CA THR A 20 9.05 -17.46 12.57
C THR A 20 7.91 -18.24 11.89
N TRP A 21 7.04 -18.82 12.71
CA TRP A 21 5.87 -19.56 12.24
C TRP A 21 4.97 -18.70 11.36
N ALA A 22 4.70 -17.47 11.79
CA ALA A 22 3.84 -16.54 11.09
C ALA A 22 4.43 -16.13 9.74
N LEU A 23 5.73 -15.79 9.69
CA LEU A 23 6.39 -15.42 8.44
C LEU A 23 6.39 -16.59 7.44
N GLN A 24 6.75 -17.80 7.87
CA GLN A 24 6.69 -19.00 7.03
C GLN A 24 5.27 -19.22 6.49
N ARG A 25 4.25 -19.08 7.34
CA ARG A 25 2.84 -19.27 6.95
C ARG A 25 2.37 -18.20 5.97
N VAL A 26 2.74 -16.93 6.15
CA VAL A 26 2.42 -15.84 5.20
C VAL A 26 3.00 -16.12 3.82
N LEU A 27 4.26 -16.56 3.76
CA LEU A 27 4.91 -16.94 2.50
C LEU A 27 4.18 -18.11 1.82
N LYS A 28 3.89 -19.19 2.57
CA LYS A 28 3.15 -20.36 2.07
C LYS A 28 1.75 -20.02 1.56
N LYS A 29 1.00 -19.17 2.29
CA LYS A 29 -0.35 -18.70 1.86
C LYS A 29 -0.31 -17.91 0.55
N ASN A 30 0.85 -17.38 0.15
CA ASN A 30 1.06 -16.68 -1.10
C ASN A 30 1.82 -17.52 -2.14
N HIS A 31 1.73 -18.86 -2.05
CA HIS A 31 2.29 -19.82 -3.00
C HIS A 31 3.83 -19.74 -3.15
N ILE A 32 4.53 -19.30 -2.11
CA ILE A 32 5.99 -19.38 -2.03
C ILE A 32 6.37 -20.65 -1.27
N GLU A 33 7.30 -21.41 -1.83
CA GLU A 33 7.88 -22.56 -1.16
C GLU A 33 8.89 -22.05 -0.12
N ALA A 34 8.45 -22.00 1.14
CA ALA A 34 9.17 -21.32 2.21
C ALA A 34 9.79 -22.31 3.20
N TYR A 35 11.07 -22.12 3.48
CA TYR A 35 11.84 -22.90 4.43
C TYR A 35 12.43 -22.03 5.53
N VAL A 36 12.73 -22.62 6.68
CA VAL A 36 13.49 -22.00 7.77
C VAL A 36 14.90 -22.55 7.74
N ILE A 37 15.89 -21.69 7.46
CA ILE A 37 17.31 -22.06 7.48
C ILE A 37 17.69 -22.38 8.92
N ASN A 38 18.05 -23.64 9.17
CA ASN A 38 18.29 -24.18 10.51
C ASN A 38 19.68 -23.82 11.02
N TYR A 39 19.93 -22.52 11.17
CA TYR A 39 21.13 -21.97 11.81
C TYR A 39 20.85 -21.65 13.28
N HIS A 40 21.49 -22.40 14.18
CA HIS A 40 21.27 -22.35 15.63
C HIS A 40 22.60 -22.30 16.40
N PRO A 41 23.20 -21.10 16.55
CA PRO A 41 24.51 -21.00 17.20
C PRO A 41 24.41 -21.28 18.71
N PRO A 42 25.45 -21.88 19.34
CA PRO A 42 25.43 -22.23 20.77
C PRO A 42 25.08 -21.08 21.71
N ILE A 43 25.46 -19.84 21.37
CA ILE A 43 25.14 -18.64 22.16
C ILE A 43 23.63 -18.42 22.37
N ILE A 44 22.80 -18.90 21.44
CA ILE A 44 21.33 -18.86 21.53
C ILE A 44 20.81 -20.15 22.14
N ASP A 45 21.22 -21.31 21.62
CA ASP A 45 20.67 -22.61 22.01
C ASP A 45 20.96 -23.00 23.46
N ASP A 46 22.18 -22.70 23.95
CA ASP A 46 22.59 -23.03 25.32
C ASP A 46 21.85 -22.23 26.40
N LEU A 47 21.15 -21.14 26.02
CA LEU A 47 20.26 -20.42 26.93
C LEU A 47 19.00 -21.22 27.27
N TYR A 48 18.60 -22.13 26.38
CA TYR A 48 17.34 -22.85 26.44
C TYR A 48 17.49 -24.37 26.58
N ASN A 49 18.68 -24.91 26.28
CA ASN A 49 18.96 -26.34 26.35
C ASN A 49 19.44 -26.75 27.76
N PRO A 50 18.64 -27.46 28.57
CA PRO A 50 19.06 -27.94 29.88
C PRO A 50 20.10 -29.06 29.81
N LEU A 51 20.37 -29.61 28.61
CA LEU A 51 21.33 -30.66 28.33
C LEU A 51 22.61 -30.16 27.65
N LYS A 52 22.85 -28.84 27.63
CA LYS A 52 24.00 -28.23 26.94
C LYS A 52 25.34 -28.88 27.30
N GLY A 53 26.23 -28.97 26.30
CA GLY A 53 27.59 -29.50 26.45
C GLY A 53 27.69 -31.00 26.80
N LYS A 54 26.64 -31.79 26.59
CA LYS A 54 26.61 -33.22 26.93
C LYS A 54 26.23 -34.08 25.72
N GLU A 55 26.99 -35.14 25.51
CA GLU A 55 26.78 -36.08 24.41
C GLU A 55 26.79 -37.54 24.87
N GLY A 56 26.31 -38.45 24.01
CA GLY A 56 26.34 -39.90 24.23
C GLY A 56 25.77 -40.34 25.59
N ILE A 57 26.53 -41.14 26.33
CA ILE A 57 26.15 -41.67 27.66
C ILE A 57 25.99 -40.54 28.68
N ARG A 58 26.81 -39.48 28.62
CA ARG A 58 26.71 -38.33 29.54
C ARG A 58 25.41 -37.57 29.36
N LYS A 59 24.92 -37.45 28.11
CA LYS A 59 23.59 -36.88 27.82
C LYS A 59 22.47 -37.74 28.42
N LYS A 60 22.51 -39.06 28.23
CA LYS A 60 21.52 -39.99 28.82
C LYS A 60 21.48 -39.92 30.35
N LEU A 61 22.64 -39.87 31.00
CA LEU A 61 22.73 -39.71 32.47
C LEU A 61 22.18 -38.36 32.93
N ALA A 62 22.46 -37.28 32.21
CA ALA A 62 21.92 -35.97 32.52
C ALA A 62 20.41 -35.86 32.29
N GLU A 63 19.89 -36.52 31.25
CA GLU A 63 18.44 -36.65 31.03
C GLU A 63 17.76 -37.41 32.17
N LEU A 64 18.34 -38.54 32.60
CA LEU A 64 17.83 -39.31 33.75
C LEU A 64 17.85 -38.47 35.03
N LYS A 65 18.95 -37.75 35.28
CA LYS A 65 19.07 -36.84 36.42
C LYS A 65 18.04 -35.71 36.36
N LEU A 66 17.88 -35.04 35.22
CA LEU A 66 16.88 -33.97 35.04
C LEU A 66 15.45 -34.48 35.15
N LYS A 67 15.17 -35.71 34.71
CA LYS A 67 13.86 -36.35 34.87
C LYS A 67 13.46 -36.45 36.34
N TYR A 68 14.43 -36.61 37.24
CA TYR A 68 14.23 -36.64 38.68
C TYR A 68 14.25 -35.22 39.30
N ASP A 69 15.30 -34.44 39.01
CA ASP A 69 15.57 -33.16 39.68
C ASP A 69 14.66 -32.01 39.17
N ASN A 70 14.38 -31.96 37.87
CA ASN A 70 13.59 -30.90 37.24
C ASN A 70 12.83 -31.39 35.99
N PRO A 71 11.83 -32.28 36.16
CA PRO A 71 11.10 -32.89 35.05
C PRO A 71 10.39 -31.86 34.18
N ARG A 72 9.97 -30.73 34.76
CA ARG A 72 9.27 -29.65 34.04
C ARG A 72 10.15 -28.99 32.98
N SER A 73 11.40 -28.67 33.33
CA SER A 73 12.36 -28.09 32.36
C SER A 73 12.62 -29.04 31.19
N LEU A 74 12.82 -30.33 31.47
CA LEU A 74 13.01 -31.35 30.43
C LEU A 74 11.76 -31.51 29.56
N GLN A 75 10.56 -31.49 30.15
CA GLN A 75 9.30 -31.57 29.41
C GLN A 75 9.11 -30.35 28.51
N ARG A 76 9.41 -29.13 28.98
CA ARG A 76 9.39 -27.92 28.14
C ARG A 76 10.28 -28.10 26.93
N TYR A 77 11.54 -28.46 27.16
CA TYR A 77 12.53 -28.63 26.11
C TYR A 77 12.01 -29.61 25.05
N LYS A 78 11.52 -30.78 25.46
CA LYS A 78 10.95 -31.79 24.54
C LYS A 78 9.73 -31.28 23.77
N ASN A 79 8.79 -30.62 24.43
CA ASN A 79 7.57 -30.09 23.79
C ASN A 79 7.91 -29.00 22.78
N TYR A 80 8.86 -28.13 23.11
CA TYR A 80 9.29 -27.05 22.26
C TYR A 80 10.06 -27.55 21.03
N SER A 81 11.01 -28.47 21.21
CA SER A 81 11.71 -29.11 20.09
C SER A 81 10.78 -29.96 19.23
N HIS A 82 9.70 -30.51 19.80
CA HIS A 82 8.65 -31.16 19.01
C HIS A 82 7.85 -30.13 18.19
N PHE A 83 7.48 -28.99 18.77
CA PHE A 83 6.81 -27.90 18.06
C PHE A 83 7.63 -27.43 16.85
N ILE A 84 8.91 -27.12 17.05
CA ILE A 84 9.82 -26.66 15.98
C ILE A 84 9.87 -27.68 14.84
N ARG A 85 10.17 -28.95 15.12
CA ARG A 85 10.26 -30.00 14.11
C ARG A 85 8.95 -30.28 13.37
N LYS A 86 7.81 -30.05 14.03
CA LYS A 86 6.49 -30.28 13.45
C LYS A 86 6.01 -29.09 12.61
N GLN A 87 6.38 -27.87 12.98
CA GLN A 87 5.78 -26.65 12.42
C GLN A 87 6.69 -25.93 11.43
N PHE A 88 8.01 -26.14 11.49
CA PHE A 88 8.97 -25.49 10.60
C PHE A 88 9.48 -26.47 9.55
N ASP A 89 9.49 -26.01 8.30
CA ASP A 89 10.14 -26.70 7.20
C ASP A 89 11.63 -26.35 7.26
N LEU A 90 12.36 -27.04 8.13
CA LEU A 90 13.78 -26.78 8.39
C LEU A 90 14.65 -27.15 7.18
N LEU A 91 15.60 -26.29 6.86
CA LEU A 91 16.57 -26.47 5.79
C LEU A 91 17.99 -26.50 6.35
N GLY A 92 18.65 -27.65 6.22
CA GLY A 92 19.98 -27.92 6.77
C GLY A 92 20.00 -28.07 8.30
N ASP A 93 21.19 -28.03 8.88
CA ASP A 93 21.43 -28.10 10.32
C ASP A 93 22.83 -27.55 10.62
N TYR A 94 22.92 -26.31 11.10
CA TYR A 94 24.18 -25.56 11.20
C TYR A 94 24.31 -24.90 12.57
N THR A 95 25.41 -25.19 13.28
CA THR A 95 25.73 -24.56 14.58
C THR A 95 26.84 -23.52 14.46
N ASP A 96 27.57 -23.54 13.35
CA ASP A 96 28.66 -22.62 13.04
C ASP A 96 28.44 -21.90 11.70
N TYR A 97 28.93 -20.67 11.60
CA TYR A 97 28.76 -19.87 10.39
C TYR A 97 29.56 -20.41 9.20
N GLN A 98 30.75 -21.00 9.41
CA GLN A 98 31.55 -21.54 8.30
C GLN A 98 30.80 -22.71 7.63
N GLU A 99 30.20 -23.59 8.43
CA GLU A 99 29.35 -24.68 7.92
C GLU A 99 28.17 -24.14 7.09
N LEU A 100 27.52 -23.08 7.58
CA LEU A 100 26.44 -22.41 6.85
C LEU A 100 26.93 -21.72 5.56
N ALA A 101 28.13 -21.12 5.58
CA ALA A 101 28.73 -20.42 4.45
C ALA A 101 29.18 -21.36 3.33
N GLU A 102 29.58 -22.59 3.68
CA GLU A 102 29.91 -23.64 2.72
C GLU A 102 28.67 -24.34 2.16
N ALA A 103 27.51 -24.17 2.79
CA ALA A 103 26.26 -24.76 2.33
C ALA A 103 25.74 -24.12 1.05
N SER A 104 25.40 -24.96 0.07
CA SER A 104 24.72 -24.53 -1.15
C SER A 104 23.22 -24.75 -1.03
N PHE A 105 22.44 -23.67 -1.15
CA PHE A 105 20.99 -23.73 -1.13
C PHE A 105 20.40 -23.40 -2.51
N ASP A 106 19.48 -24.25 -2.98
CA ASP A 106 18.61 -23.96 -4.14
C ASP A 106 17.46 -23.04 -3.72
N LEU A 107 17.79 -21.78 -3.43
CA LEU A 107 16.84 -20.74 -3.04
C LEU A 107 16.88 -19.56 -4.02
N ASP A 108 15.72 -18.95 -4.25
CA ASP A 108 15.56 -17.73 -5.04
C ASP A 108 15.71 -16.48 -4.17
N ALA A 109 15.31 -16.58 -2.91
CA ALA A 109 15.32 -15.48 -1.95
C ALA A 109 15.77 -15.92 -0.54
N TYR A 110 16.44 -15.02 0.15
CA TYR A 110 16.89 -15.14 1.53
C TYR A 110 16.31 -13.99 2.34
N ILE A 111 15.64 -14.32 3.43
CA ILE A 111 14.97 -13.36 4.30
C ILE A 111 15.58 -13.49 5.69
N VAL A 112 16.19 -12.42 6.20
CA VAL A 112 16.38 -12.32 7.65
C VAL A 112 15.05 -11.88 8.25
N GLY A 113 14.51 -12.73 9.14
CA GLY A 113 13.20 -12.55 9.74
C GLY A 113 13.19 -11.53 10.89
N SER A 114 12.08 -11.51 11.62
CA SER A 114 11.88 -10.62 12.77
C SER A 114 12.64 -11.11 14.00
N ASP A 115 12.37 -10.45 15.13
CA ASP A 115 13.06 -10.57 16.42
C ASP A 115 14.45 -9.91 16.44
N GLN A 116 15.13 -9.96 17.58
CA GLN A 116 16.35 -9.22 17.89
C GLN A 116 17.61 -9.77 17.20
N VAL A 117 17.50 -10.17 15.94
CA VAL A 117 18.55 -10.77 15.11
C VAL A 117 19.73 -9.85 14.86
N TRP A 118 19.57 -8.53 15.01
CA TRP A 118 20.64 -7.54 14.93
C TRP A 118 21.04 -6.94 16.28
N ASN A 119 20.57 -7.52 17.40
CA ASN A 119 21.04 -7.12 18.72
C ASN A 119 22.38 -7.78 19.04
N SER A 120 23.46 -6.99 18.98
CA SER A 120 24.82 -7.48 19.27
C SER A 120 25.00 -8.12 20.64
N GLU A 121 24.21 -7.75 21.65
CA GLU A 121 24.28 -8.39 22.97
C GLU A 121 23.70 -9.81 22.96
N HIS A 122 22.70 -10.07 22.11
CA HIS A 122 22.06 -11.38 22.01
C HIS A 122 22.86 -12.35 21.14
N ILE A 123 23.51 -11.84 20.09
CA ILE A 123 24.30 -12.66 19.15
C ILE A 123 25.80 -12.70 19.47
N GLY A 124 26.24 -12.08 20.57
CA GLY A 124 27.65 -12.09 20.99
C GLY A 124 28.57 -11.22 20.11
N GLY A 125 28.03 -10.20 19.45
CA GLY A 125 28.77 -9.25 18.64
C GLY A 125 28.17 -9.03 17.26
N PHE A 126 28.89 -9.44 16.21
CA PHE A 126 28.43 -9.45 14.83
C PHE A 126 28.42 -10.89 14.33
N ASP A 127 27.25 -11.35 13.92
CA ASP A 127 27.07 -12.67 13.30
C ASP A 127 26.65 -12.48 11.82
N PRO A 128 27.53 -12.81 10.86
CA PRO A 128 27.27 -12.65 9.43
C PRO A 128 26.07 -13.46 8.90
N ALA A 129 25.63 -14.52 9.61
CA ALA A 129 24.45 -15.28 9.23
C ALA A 129 23.19 -14.41 9.21
N TYR A 130 22.98 -13.59 10.25
CA TYR A 130 21.82 -12.70 10.36
C TYR A 130 21.94 -11.45 9.47
N PHE A 131 23.03 -11.29 8.73
CA PHE A 131 23.17 -10.33 7.66
C PHE A 131 23.20 -10.99 6.27
N LEU A 132 22.90 -12.28 6.19
CA LEU A 132 22.81 -13.06 4.94
C LEU A 132 24.13 -13.06 4.13
N ASP A 133 25.29 -12.96 4.79
CA ASP A 133 26.58 -12.90 4.08
C ASP A 133 26.91 -14.22 3.36
N PHE A 134 26.39 -15.35 3.85
CA PHE A 134 26.51 -16.66 3.21
C PHE A 134 25.67 -16.79 1.92
N ALA A 135 24.64 -15.97 1.76
CA ALA A 135 23.73 -16.08 0.63
C ALA A 135 24.37 -15.56 -0.66
N ASN A 136 24.09 -16.22 -1.79
CA ASN A 136 24.57 -15.81 -3.10
C ASN A 136 24.19 -14.34 -3.40
N PRO A 137 25.15 -13.45 -3.76
CA PRO A 137 24.89 -12.04 -4.07
C PRO A 137 23.90 -11.77 -5.20
N GLU A 138 23.70 -12.72 -6.13
CA GLU A 138 22.75 -12.59 -7.25
C GLU A 138 21.30 -12.91 -6.84
N LYS A 139 21.10 -13.49 -5.65
CA LYS A 139 19.78 -13.86 -5.13
C LYS A 139 19.17 -12.72 -4.34
N ILE A 140 17.85 -12.78 -4.18
CA ILE A 140 17.09 -11.73 -3.48
C ILE A 140 17.43 -11.81 -1.98
N LYS A 141 17.84 -10.68 -1.38
CA LYS A 141 18.17 -10.59 0.05
C LYS A 141 17.28 -9.56 0.73
N ILE A 142 16.48 -9.96 1.70
CA ILE A 142 15.47 -9.11 2.32
C ILE A 142 15.67 -9.10 3.83
N SER A 143 15.60 -7.91 4.43
CA SER A 143 15.31 -7.77 5.85
C SER A 143 13.82 -7.57 6.03
N TYR A 144 13.15 -8.49 6.71
CA TYR A 144 11.75 -8.37 7.06
C TYR A 144 11.60 -8.18 8.57
N ALA A 145 11.21 -6.98 8.98
CA ALA A 145 10.99 -6.64 10.40
C ALA A 145 12.18 -6.96 11.33
N ALA A 146 13.42 -6.95 10.82
CA ALA A 146 14.58 -7.20 11.67
C ALA A 146 14.63 -6.17 12.81
N SER A 147 14.94 -6.64 14.02
CA SER A 147 14.95 -5.82 15.22
C SER A 147 16.34 -5.76 15.82
N ILE A 148 16.66 -4.58 16.32
CA ILE A 148 17.89 -4.29 17.07
C ILE A 148 17.54 -4.28 18.57
N GLY A 149 16.32 -3.88 18.92
CA GLY A 149 15.88 -3.68 20.30
C GLY A 149 16.54 -2.49 21.01
N LYS A 150 17.31 -1.70 20.26
CA LYS A 150 17.94 -0.43 20.62
C LYS A 150 17.78 0.54 19.45
N ASP A 151 18.09 1.80 19.67
CA ASP A 151 18.09 2.86 18.65
C ASP A 151 19.43 3.00 17.91
N TYR A 152 20.43 2.18 18.26
CA TYR A 152 21.74 2.16 17.61
C TYR A 152 22.29 0.74 17.39
N LEU A 153 23.19 0.61 16.40
CA LEU A 153 24.09 -0.53 16.24
C LEU A 153 25.47 -0.17 16.79
N LEU A 154 26.18 -1.13 17.38
CA LEU A 154 27.47 -0.87 18.01
C LEU A 154 28.50 -0.35 16.98
N PRO A 155 29.17 0.80 17.22
CA PRO A 155 30.13 1.40 16.30
C PRO A 155 31.23 0.47 15.80
N ILE A 156 31.71 -0.44 16.66
CA ILE A 156 32.76 -1.41 16.32
C ILE A 156 32.38 -2.34 15.16
N TYR A 157 31.09 -2.53 14.88
CA TYR A 157 30.60 -3.39 13.80
C TYR A 157 30.10 -2.61 12.58
N HIS A 158 30.12 -1.27 12.58
CA HIS A 158 29.54 -0.44 11.52
C HIS A 158 30.06 -0.78 10.14
N GLU A 159 31.37 -0.94 9.96
CA GLU A 159 31.95 -1.25 8.65
C GLU A 159 31.55 -2.63 8.13
N ARG A 160 31.47 -3.64 9.02
CA ARG A 160 31.02 -4.99 8.66
C ARG A 160 29.55 -4.97 8.25
N ILE A 161 28.69 -4.38 9.09
CA ILE A 161 27.25 -4.25 8.83
C ILE A 161 26.98 -3.47 7.55
N LYS A 162 27.65 -2.33 7.35
CA LYS A 162 27.57 -1.53 6.14
C LYS A 162 27.90 -2.34 4.89
N ASN A 163 28.92 -3.19 4.94
CA ASN A 163 29.28 -4.04 3.81
C ASN A 163 28.22 -5.11 3.53
N SER A 164 27.67 -5.76 4.56
CA SER A 164 26.62 -6.76 4.38
C SER A 164 25.32 -6.15 3.85
N LEU A 165 24.87 -5.02 4.42
CA LEU A 165 23.61 -4.36 4.06
C LEU A 165 23.57 -3.84 2.61
N LYS A 166 24.73 -3.57 1.98
CA LYS A 166 24.80 -3.20 0.56
C LYS A 166 24.21 -4.27 -0.35
N SER A 167 24.31 -5.55 0.01
CA SER A 167 23.82 -6.67 -0.80
C SER A 167 22.30 -6.89 -0.71
N PHE A 168 21.62 -6.21 0.21
CA PHE A 168 20.17 -6.37 0.38
C PHE A 168 19.37 -5.72 -0.76
N THR A 169 18.41 -6.47 -1.28
CA THR A 169 17.39 -5.99 -2.23
C THR A 169 16.46 -4.98 -1.56
N ALA A 170 15.96 -5.31 -0.36
CA ALA A 170 15.06 -4.45 0.41
C ALA A 170 15.32 -4.56 1.90
N LEU A 171 15.11 -3.45 2.61
CA LEU A 171 15.35 -3.34 4.04
C LEU A 171 14.10 -2.86 4.75
N SER A 172 13.64 -3.63 5.72
CA SER A 172 12.68 -3.18 6.71
C SER A 172 13.10 -3.57 8.11
N VAL A 173 12.64 -2.78 9.07
CA VAL A 173 12.82 -2.97 10.51
C VAL A 173 11.47 -2.96 11.21
N ARG A 174 11.41 -3.53 12.42
CA ARG A 174 10.18 -3.57 13.21
C ARG A 174 9.92 -2.28 13.98
N GLU A 175 10.98 -1.63 14.47
CA GLU A 175 10.87 -0.42 15.28
C GLU A 175 11.33 0.84 14.54
N LYS A 176 10.61 1.94 14.74
CA LYS A 176 10.89 3.21 14.07
C LYS A 176 12.23 3.80 14.51
N SER A 177 12.57 3.59 15.78
CA SER A 177 13.85 4.01 16.36
C SER A 177 15.07 3.43 15.64
N ALA A 178 14.98 2.23 15.06
CA ALA A 178 16.09 1.59 14.33
C ALA A 178 16.32 2.17 12.92
N VAL A 179 15.32 2.83 12.32
CA VAL A 179 15.36 3.26 10.91
C VAL A 179 16.58 4.13 10.62
N LYS A 180 16.88 5.09 11.51
CA LYS A 180 17.98 6.04 11.29
C LYS A 180 19.33 5.31 11.22
N ALA A 181 19.63 4.47 12.22
CA ALA A 181 20.88 3.73 12.30
C ALA A 181 21.09 2.79 11.09
N VAL A 182 20.05 2.06 10.68
CA VAL A 182 20.13 1.12 9.55
C VAL A 182 20.24 1.88 8.22
N LYS A 183 19.47 2.95 8.03
CA LYS A 183 19.49 3.77 6.82
C LYS A 183 20.85 4.44 6.60
N GLU A 184 21.48 4.95 7.66
CA GLU A 184 22.81 5.58 7.60
C GLU A 184 23.89 4.59 7.18
N LEU A 185 23.87 3.36 7.70
CA LEU A 185 24.83 2.32 7.32
C LEU A 185 24.56 1.72 5.94
N ALA A 186 23.29 1.47 5.61
CA ALA A 186 22.92 0.83 4.34
C ALA A 186 23.02 1.77 3.13
N GLY A 187 22.87 3.08 3.31
CA GLY A 187 22.75 4.04 2.21
C GLY A 187 21.49 3.82 1.35
N LYS A 188 20.48 3.12 1.89
CA LYS A 188 19.22 2.75 1.21
C LYS A 188 18.02 3.10 2.07
N PRO A 189 16.82 3.32 1.48
CA PRO A 189 15.59 3.45 2.25
C PRO A 189 15.33 2.21 3.12
N VAL A 190 14.79 2.44 4.31
CA VAL A 190 14.40 1.40 5.26
C VAL A 190 12.97 1.67 5.69
N ASP A 191 12.08 0.70 5.48
CA ASP A 191 10.66 0.80 5.84
C ASP A 191 10.41 0.24 7.26
N VAL A 192 9.40 0.77 7.94
CA VAL A 192 8.90 0.18 9.20
C VAL A 192 7.72 -0.71 8.88
N VAL A 193 7.84 -2.00 9.19
CA VAL A 193 6.78 -3.00 8.92
C VAL A 193 6.32 -3.67 10.21
N LEU A 194 5.13 -4.26 10.17
CA LEU A 194 4.62 -5.04 11.29
C LEU A 194 5.47 -6.29 11.55
N ASP A 195 5.53 -6.66 12.83
CA ASP A 195 5.99 -7.97 13.23
C ASP A 195 5.21 -9.07 12.46
N PRO A 196 5.87 -10.16 12.00
CA PRO A 196 5.22 -11.24 11.27
C PRO A 196 3.95 -11.76 11.94
N THR A 197 3.90 -11.75 13.28
CA THR A 197 2.74 -12.22 14.02
C THR A 197 1.45 -11.43 13.72
N LEU A 198 1.56 -10.12 13.42
CA LEU A 198 0.42 -9.27 13.07
C LEU A 198 0.03 -9.36 11.59
N LEU A 199 0.81 -10.07 10.76
CA LEU A 199 0.47 -10.30 9.36
C LEU A 199 -0.67 -11.29 9.17
N LEU A 200 -0.90 -12.12 10.18
CA LEU A 200 -1.95 -13.11 10.21
C LEU A 200 -3.12 -12.62 11.08
N PRO A 201 -4.37 -12.83 10.67
CA PRO A 201 -5.51 -12.67 11.54
C PRO A 201 -5.56 -13.80 12.60
N LYS A 202 -6.36 -13.61 13.67
CA LYS A 202 -6.40 -14.56 14.79
C LYS A 202 -6.78 -15.98 14.37
N GLU A 203 -7.63 -16.12 13.35
CA GLU A 203 -8.15 -17.39 12.85
C GLU A 203 -7.03 -18.30 12.31
N ASP A 204 -5.92 -17.71 11.85
CA ASP A 204 -4.78 -18.51 11.40
C ASP A 204 -4.10 -19.25 12.55
N TYR A 205 -4.13 -18.71 13.76
CA TYR A 205 -3.47 -19.29 14.93
C TYR A 205 -4.21 -20.46 15.55
N GLU A 206 -5.50 -20.66 15.21
CA GLU A 206 -6.33 -21.78 15.70
C GLU A 206 -5.66 -23.14 15.50
N VAL A 207 -4.90 -23.31 14.41
CA VAL A 207 -4.27 -24.58 14.05
C VAL A 207 -3.10 -24.98 14.96
N ILE A 208 -2.54 -24.03 15.72
CA ILE A 208 -1.45 -24.27 16.68
C ILE A 208 -1.82 -23.91 18.12
N LYS A 209 -2.94 -23.23 18.33
CA LYS A 209 -3.42 -22.82 19.64
C LYS A 209 -3.84 -24.04 20.48
N THR A 210 -3.58 -23.98 21.78
CA THR A 210 -3.99 -25.02 22.73
C THR A 210 -4.94 -24.41 23.75
N VAL A 211 -6.16 -24.95 23.87
CA VAL A 211 -7.15 -24.48 24.85
C VAL A 211 -6.66 -24.83 26.26
N PRO A 212 -6.58 -23.85 27.18
CA PRO A 212 -6.09 -24.11 28.53
C PRO A 212 -7.08 -24.98 29.33
N SER A 213 -6.57 -25.85 30.20
CA SER A 213 -7.39 -26.69 31.09
C SER A 213 -7.96 -25.93 32.31
N ILE A 214 -7.77 -24.61 32.36
CA ILE A 214 -8.15 -23.75 33.49
C ILE A 214 -9.65 -23.46 33.39
N LYS A 215 -10.39 -23.78 34.46
CA LYS A 215 -11.83 -23.52 34.54
C LYS A 215 -12.07 -22.13 35.15
N GLY A 216 -12.83 -21.28 34.47
CA GLY A 216 -13.22 -19.95 34.95
C GLY A 216 -12.29 -18.83 34.50
N LYS A 217 -12.63 -17.59 34.90
CA LYS A 217 -11.92 -16.37 34.54
C LYS A 217 -10.60 -16.24 35.33
N TYR A 218 -9.56 -15.71 34.70
CA TYR A 218 -8.26 -15.47 35.33
C TYR A 218 -7.53 -14.26 34.74
N ILE A 219 -6.54 -13.76 35.48
CA ILE A 219 -5.59 -12.76 35.01
C ILE A 219 -4.35 -13.48 34.51
N PHE A 220 -3.95 -13.28 33.27
CA PHE A 220 -2.70 -13.81 32.75
C PHE A 220 -1.58 -12.79 32.91
N VAL A 221 -0.53 -13.15 33.65
CA VAL A 221 0.66 -12.31 33.81
C VAL A 221 1.82 -12.90 33.02
N TYR A 222 2.21 -12.20 31.96
CA TYR A 222 3.32 -12.62 31.10
C TYR A 222 4.52 -11.69 31.25
N MET A 223 5.53 -12.18 31.98
CA MET A 223 6.79 -11.47 32.20
C MET A 223 7.95 -12.10 31.41
N MET A 224 8.64 -11.28 30.61
CA MET A 224 9.91 -11.66 29.99
C MET A 224 11.02 -11.65 31.04
N GLU A 225 11.18 -10.53 31.72
CA GLU A 225 12.06 -10.33 32.88
C GLU A 225 11.26 -10.15 34.17
N HIS A 226 11.85 -10.51 35.30
CA HIS A 226 11.21 -10.35 36.60
C HIS A 226 11.08 -8.86 36.93
N ASN A 227 9.86 -8.40 37.23
CA ASN A 227 9.60 -7.01 37.55
C ASN A 227 8.70 -6.92 38.82
N PRO A 228 9.21 -6.35 39.94
CA PRO A 228 8.44 -6.20 41.18
C PRO A 228 7.18 -5.35 41.05
N GLU A 229 7.19 -4.32 40.21
CA GLU A 229 6.03 -3.45 40.00
C GLU A 229 4.90 -4.17 39.25
N VAL A 230 5.25 -4.99 38.25
CA VAL A 230 4.27 -5.87 37.58
C VAL A 230 3.67 -6.85 38.59
N ILE A 231 4.47 -7.39 39.51
CA ILE A 231 3.99 -8.30 40.55
C ILE A 231 3.06 -7.58 41.53
N ALA A 232 3.44 -6.39 41.99
CA ALA A 232 2.63 -5.58 42.89
C ALA A 232 1.29 -5.21 42.24
N PHE A 233 1.34 -4.73 40.99
CA PHE A 233 0.16 -4.35 40.22
C PHE A 233 -0.77 -5.54 39.97
N ALA A 234 -0.24 -6.67 39.51
CA ALA A 234 -1.06 -7.87 39.28
C ALA A 234 -1.75 -8.36 40.56
N ASN A 235 -1.06 -8.37 41.71
CA ASN A 235 -1.69 -8.71 42.99
C ASN A 235 -2.78 -7.71 43.39
N ARG A 236 -2.59 -6.41 43.13
CA ARG A 236 -3.60 -5.37 43.35
C ARG A 236 -4.84 -5.62 42.47
N VAL A 237 -4.64 -5.89 41.18
CA VAL A 237 -5.73 -6.21 40.23
C VAL A 237 -6.47 -7.49 40.63
N SER A 238 -5.74 -8.55 41.01
CA SER A 238 -6.32 -9.81 41.50
C SER A 238 -7.14 -9.62 42.78
N THR A 239 -6.65 -8.79 43.72
CA THR A 239 -7.39 -8.46 44.94
C THR A 239 -8.67 -7.69 44.64
N ALA A 240 -8.62 -6.71 43.73
CA ALA A 240 -9.77 -5.89 43.37
C ALA A 240 -10.85 -6.67 42.60
N THR A 241 -10.45 -7.63 41.77
CA THR A 241 -11.36 -8.40 40.91
C THR A 241 -11.80 -9.73 41.53
N GLY A 242 -11.08 -10.21 42.55
CA GLY A 242 -11.21 -11.58 43.08
C GLY A 242 -10.69 -12.67 42.13
N LEU A 243 -10.14 -12.30 40.96
CA LEU A 243 -9.70 -13.26 39.96
C LEU A 243 -8.34 -13.86 40.30
N PRO A 244 -8.14 -15.17 40.08
CA PRO A 244 -6.86 -15.80 40.27
C PRO A 244 -5.87 -15.44 39.16
N ILE A 245 -4.58 -15.51 39.46
CA ILE A 245 -3.47 -15.20 38.55
C ILE A 245 -2.89 -16.49 37.96
N VAL A 246 -2.59 -16.44 36.67
CA VAL A 246 -1.88 -17.48 35.91
C VAL A 246 -0.59 -16.89 35.35
N GLN A 247 0.52 -17.61 35.50
CA GLN A 247 1.84 -17.18 35.01
C GLN A 247 2.67 -18.38 34.53
N ARG A 248 3.75 -18.11 33.77
CA ARG A 248 4.50 -19.15 33.04
C ARG A 248 5.61 -19.84 33.81
N ARG A 249 6.16 -19.22 34.87
CA ARG A 249 7.40 -19.66 35.53
C ARG A 249 7.09 -20.69 36.64
N PRO A 250 8.02 -21.59 36.96
CA PRO A 250 7.87 -22.46 38.11
C PRO A 250 7.98 -21.65 39.42
N GLY A 251 7.20 -22.04 40.43
CA GLY A 251 7.16 -21.38 41.74
C GLY A 251 6.02 -20.37 41.86
N LYS A 252 5.55 -20.15 43.08
CA LYS A 252 4.47 -19.19 43.39
C LYS A 252 5.07 -17.79 43.53
N LEU A 253 4.71 -16.88 42.63
CA LEU A 253 5.09 -15.47 42.63
C LEU A 253 3.96 -14.56 43.13
N PHE A 254 2.71 -14.98 42.98
CA PHE A 254 1.54 -14.17 43.31
C PHE A 254 0.75 -14.75 44.48
N LYS A 255 0.03 -13.89 45.21
CA LYS A 255 -0.74 -14.28 46.40
C LYS A 255 -1.86 -15.27 46.03
N ASN A 256 -2.66 -14.91 45.01
CA ASN A 256 -3.78 -15.69 44.47
C ASN A 256 -3.41 -16.40 43.16
N GLU A 257 -2.26 -17.08 43.12
CA GLU A 257 -1.81 -17.82 41.93
C GLU A 257 -2.43 -19.22 41.85
N ILE A 258 -2.94 -19.61 40.68
CA ILE A 258 -3.34 -20.99 40.40
C ILE A 258 -2.07 -21.84 40.29
N SER A 259 -2.00 -22.95 41.04
CA SER A 259 -0.81 -23.82 41.05
C SER A 259 -0.46 -24.38 39.67
N SER A 260 0.70 -23.93 39.16
CA SER A 260 1.46 -24.36 37.98
C SER A 260 0.70 -24.55 36.66
N CYS A 261 0.42 -23.45 35.96
CA CYS A 261 0.30 -23.47 34.51
C CYS A 261 1.70 -23.34 33.88
N TYR A 262 2.43 -24.46 33.83
CA TYR A 262 3.74 -24.45 33.18
C TYR A 262 3.56 -24.51 31.67
N THR A 263 3.51 -23.34 31.02
CA THR A 263 3.48 -23.27 29.55
C THR A 263 4.66 -24.04 28.96
N SER A 264 4.35 -25.02 28.12
CA SER A 264 5.34 -25.98 27.62
C SER A 264 5.65 -25.77 26.14
N ALA A 265 4.72 -25.18 25.38
CA ALA A 265 4.85 -24.91 23.95
C ALA A 265 4.18 -23.56 23.57
N PRO A 266 4.47 -23.01 22.37
CA PRO A 266 3.84 -21.78 21.88
C PRO A 266 2.31 -21.80 21.86
N GLY A 267 1.70 -22.96 21.59
CA GLY A 267 0.24 -23.11 21.59
C GLY A 267 -0.43 -22.82 22.94
N ASP A 268 0.23 -23.23 24.04
CA ASP A 268 -0.25 -22.96 25.41
C ASP A 268 -0.29 -21.45 25.68
N PHE A 269 0.74 -20.73 25.23
CA PHE A 269 0.83 -19.28 25.40
C PHE A 269 -0.30 -18.54 24.66
N LEU A 270 -0.60 -18.96 23.43
CA LEU A 270 -1.70 -18.40 22.65
C LEU A 270 -3.05 -18.60 23.35
N GLY A 271 -3.35 -19.82 23.78
CA GLY A 271 -4.61 -20.12 24.44
C GLY A 271 -4.75 -19.43 25.80
N LEU A 272 -3.66 -19.28 26.55
CA LEU A 272 -3.69 -18.55 27.81
C LEU A 272 -4.00 -17.06 27.64
N ILE A 273 -3.50 -16.42 26.59
CA ILE A 273 -3.83 -15.02 26.29
C ILE A 273 -5.29 -14.89 25.88
N GLU A 274 -5.72 -15.65 24.87
CA GLU A 274 -7.07 -15.52 24.33
C GLU A 274 -8.16 -15.73 25.39
N ASN A 275 -7.95 -16.67 26.32
CA ASN A 275 -8.93 -17.05 27.34
C ASN A 275 -8.79 -16.26 28.66
N ALA A 276 -7.85 -15.32 28.75
CA ALA A 276 -7.70 -14.48 29.94
C ALA A 276 -8.80 -13.41 30.01
N GLU A 277 -9.22 -13.05 31.23
CA GLU A 277 -10.07 -11.87 31.43
C GLU A 277 -9.25 -10.58 31.30
N TYR A 278 -8.02 -10.60 31.82
CA TYR A 278 -7.07 -9.51 31.74
C TYR A 278 -5.66 -10.05 31.49
N VAL A 279 -4.89 -9.37 30.64
CA VAL A 279 -3.46 -9.63 30.44
C VAL A 279 -2.64 -8.49 31.01
N ILE A 280 -1.65 -8.82 31.84
CA ILE A 280 -0.65 -7.86 32.33
C ILE A 280 0.71 -8.34 31.85
N THR A 281 1.42 -7.51 31.10
CA THR A 281 2.68 -7.95 30.47
C THR A 281 3.71 -6.84 30.37
N ASN A 282 4.99 -7.21 30.45
CA ASN A 282 6.12 -6.35 30.06
C ASN A 282 6.78 -6.80 28.75
N SER A 283 6.10 -7.67 28.00
CA SER A 283 6.63 -8.29 26.79
C SER A 283 5.99 -7.73 25.54
N PHE A 284 6.81 -7.40 24.54
CA PHE A 284 6.37 -7.05 23.19
C PHE A 284 5.34 -8.08 22.64
N HIS A 285 5.69 -9.36 22.62
CA HIS A 285 4.76 -10.38 22.09
C HIS A 285 3.55 -10.65 23.00
N GLY A 286 3.63 -10.35 24.31
CA GLY A 286 2.45 -10.39 25.17
C GLY A 286 1.45 -9.32 24.77
N THR A 287 1.94 -8.11 24.49
CA THR A 287 1.15 -7.00 23.95
C THR A 287 0.57 -7.35 22.58
N VAL A 288 1.40 -7.83 21.64
CA VAL A 288 0.97 -8.18 20.28
C VAL A 288 -0.15 -9.22 20.29
N PHE A 289 -0.02 -10.31 21.05
CA PHE A 289 -1.06 -11.33 21.06
C PHE A 289 -2.32 -10.90 21.82
N SER A 290 -2.20 -10.01 22.81
CA SER A 290 -3.38 -9.39 23.43
C SER A 290 -4.15 -8.54 22.42
N ILE A 291 -3.44 -7.83 21.53
CA ILE A 291 -4.03 -7.07 20.42
C ILE A 291 -4.69 -8.00 19.39
N ILE A 292 -4.02 -9.09 18.99
CA ILE A 292 -4.55 -10.05 17.99
C ILE A 292 -5.84 -10.70 18.46
N TYR A 293 -5.89 -11.15 19.73
CA TYR A 293 -7.06 -11.78 20.31
C TYR A 293 -8.09 -10.78 20.85
N GLU A 294 -7.75 -9.49 20.86
CA GLU A 294 -8.54 -8.42 21.47
C GLU A 294 -8.85 -8.68 22.95
N THR A 295 -7.91 -9.34 23.63
CA THR A 295 -8.00 -9.61 25.07
C THR A 295 -7.68 -8.32 25.84
N PRO A 296 -8.50 -7.92 26.84
CA PRO A 296 -8.21 -6.73 27.64
C PRO A 296 -6.81 -6.79 28.28
N PHE A 297 -6.00 -5.75 28.12
CA PHE A 297 -4.59 -5.80 28.52
C PHE A 297 -4.01 -4.46 28.97
N VAL A 298 -2.93 -4.54 29.75
CA VAL A 298 -2.02 -3.42 30.04
C VAL A 298 -0.58 -3.87 29.83
N SER A 299 0.22 -2.99 29.22
CA SER A 299 1.65 -3.18 29.00
C SER A 299 2.46 -2.31 29.95
N MET A 300 3.23 -2.93 30.84
CA MET A 300 4.10 -2.26 31.82
C MET A 300 5.56 -2.37 31.39
N LEU A 301 6.15 -1.28 30.91
CA LEU A 301 7.48 -1.29 30.29
C LEU A 301 8.58 -0.83 31.25
N HIS A 302 9.77 -1.42 31.12
CA HIS A 302 10.98 -0.89 31.74
C HIS A 302 11.65 0.15 30.82
N SER A 303 12.28 1.16 31.42
CA SER A 303 12.93 2.31 30.74
C SER A 303 13.95 1.97 29.64
N ASN A 304 14.57 0.78 29.63
CA ASN A 304 15.68 0.48 28.71
C ASN A 304 15.32 -0.41 27.50
N THR A 305 14.12 -1.01 27.44
CA THR A 305 13.76 -2.01 26.39
C THR A 305 12.35 -1.84 25.81
N GLY A 306 11.60 -0.82 26.27
CA GLY A 306 10.19 -0.61 25.93
C GLY A 306 9.90 0.06 24.58
N SER A 307 10.90 0.65 23.92
CA SER A 307 10.69 1.48 22.71
C SER A 307 9.86 0.79 21.62
N ARG A 308 10.06 -0.52 21.42
CA ARG A 308 9.32 -1.32 20.44
C ARG A 308 7.83 -1.43 20.74
N THR A 309 7.48 -1.62 22.02
CA THR A 309 6.07 -1.72 22.44
C THR A 309 5.41 -0.35 22.39
N VAL A 310 6.13 0.72 22.75
CA VAL A 310 5.64 2.10 22.60
C VAL A 310 5.37 2.41 21.12
N ASP A 311 6.34 2.18 20.23
CA ASP A 311 6.20 2.39 18.79
C ASP A 311 4.98 1.64 18.23
N LEU A 312 4.76 0.37 18.65
CA LEU A 312 3.61 -0.42 18.25
C LEU A 312 2.30 0.18 18.74
N LEU A 313 2.17 0.46 20.04
CA LEU A 313 0.93 1.00 20.62
C LEU A 313 0.60 2.37 20.02
N THR A 314 1.60 3.24 19.79
CA THR A 314 1.40 4.51 19.09
C THR A 314 0.95 4.32 17.65
N SER A 315 1.51 3.35 16.92
CA SER A 315 1.09 3.09 15.54
C SER A 315 -0.36 2.62 15.41
N LEU A 316 -0.89 2.04 16.49
CA LEU A 316 -2.23 1.48 16.62
C LEU A 316 -3.22 2.38 17.39
N GLU A 317 -2.77 3.54 17.87
CA GLU A 317 -3.56 4.46 18.71
C GLU A 317 -4.06 3.79 20.01
N LEU A 318 -3.20 2.99 20.65
CA LEU A 318 -3.46 2.24 21.89
C LEU A 318 -2.53 2.65 23.05
N GLU A 319 -2.03 3.89 23.05
CA GLU A 319 -1.12 4.40 24.10
C GLU A 319 -1.75 4.37 25.50
N SER A 320 -3.08 4.40 25.61
CA SER A 320 -3.79 4.26 26.88
C SER A 320 -3.50 2.93 27.59
N HIS A 321 -3.14 1.88 26.85
CA HIS A 321 -2.79 0.57 27.41
C HIS A 321 -1.37 0.52 27.98
N LEU A 322 -0.59 1.59 27.83
CA LEU A 322 0.74 1.72 28.41
C LEU A 322 0.62 2.19 29.86
N LEU A 323 1.38 1.55 30.76
CA LEU A 323 1.45 1.93 32.16
C LEU A 323 2.91 1.97 32.61
N HIS A 324 3.41 3.13 33.04
CA HIS A 324 4.81 3.24 33.47
C HIS A 324 5.00 2.85 34.93
N SER A 325 4.00 3.07 35.78
CA SER A 325 4.03 2.64 37.18
C SER A 325 2.63 2.23 37.67
N PRO A 326 2.53 1.38 38.72
CA PRO A 326 1.24 0.97 39.28
C PRO A 326 0.34 2.11 39.76
N GLU A 327 0.93 3.27 40.09
CA GLU A 327 0.23 4.46 40.59
C GLU A 327 -0.53 5.21 39.50
N GLU A 328 -0.10 5.11 38.23
CA GLU A 328 -0.76 5.73 37.09
C GLU A 328 -2.09 5.06 36.72
N PHE A 329 -2.34 3.86 37.23
CA PHE A 329 -3.54 3.10 36.92
C PHE A 329 -4.78 3.76 37.53
N LYS A 330 -5.67 4.25 36.67
CA LYS A 330 -6.89 4.98 37.07
C LYS A 330 -8.04 4.02 37.36
N ASP A 331 -8.39 3.22 36.37
CA ASP A 331 -9.54 2.33 36.41
C ASP A 331 -9.43 1.22 35.35
N PHE A 332 -10.38 0.27 35.39
CA PHE A 332 -10.40 -0.90 34.52
C PHE A 332 -10.75 -0.60 33.06
N GLU A 333 -11.20 0.61 32.71
CA GLU A 333 -11.38 0.99 31.30
C GLU A 333 -10.03 1.00 30.57
N GLN A 334 -8.93 1.25 31.28
CA GLN A 334 -7.58 1.22 30.70
C GLN A 334 -7.17 -0.16 30.11
N PHE A 335 -7.80 -1.25 30.55
CA PHE A 335 -7.59 -2.57 29.96
C PHE A 335 -8.36 -2.77 28.65
N LYS A 336 -9.44 -2.04 28.43
CA LYS A 336 -10.40 -2.32 27.35
C LYS A 336 -9.98 -1.65 26.05
N ILE A 337 -10.14 -2.40 24.96
CA ILE A 337 -10.03 -1.85 23.61
C ILE A 337 -11.40 -1.25 23.25
N HIS A 338 -11.54 0.07 23.36
CA HIS A 338 -12.83 0.75 23.19
C HIS A 338 -13.37 0.73 21.75
N GLU A 339 -12.49 0.79 20.75
CA GLU A 339 -12.86 0.86 19.33
C GLU A 339 -12.26 -0.33 18.53
N PRO A 340 -12.71 -1.58 18.76
CA PRO A 340 -12.11 -2.76 18.14
C PRO A 340 -12.18 -2.73 16.60
N GLU A 341 -13.25 -2.17 16.02
CA GLU A 341 -13.37 -2.00 14.56
C GLU A 341 -12.33 -1.02 14.00
N LYS A 342 -12.04 0.07 14.72
CA LYS A 342 -11.00 1.03 14.33
C LYS A 342 -9.62 0.40 14.44
N LEU A 343 -9.37 -0.36 15.51
CA LEU A 343 -8.14 -1.13 15.69
C LEU A 343 -7.96 -2.15 14.56
N ARG A 344 -8.96 -2.99 14.27
CA ARG A 344 -8.93 -3.97 13.17
C ARG A 344 -8.60 -3.32 11.83
N LYS A 345 -9.26 -2.19 11.52
CA LYS A 345 -8.98 -1.41 10.32
C LYS A 345 -7.55 -0.90 10.29
N ARG A 346 -7.04 -0.37 11.41
CA ARG A 346 -5.68 0.14 11.50
C ARG A 346 -4.62 -0.96 11.35
N ILE A 347 -4.82 -2.11 11.99
CA ILE A 347 -3.99 -3.30 11.81
C ILE A 347 -4.03 -3.76 10.36
N LEU A 348 -5.20 -3.77 9.72
CA LEU A 348 -5.34 -4.13 8.31
C LEU A 348 -4.52 -3.21 7.40
N GLU A 349 -4.61 -1.89 7.57
CA GLU A 349 -3.82 -0.92 6.80
C GLU A 349 -2.30 -1.16 6.94
N LEU A 350 -1.83 -1.38 8.17
CA LEU A 350 -0.41 -1.63 8.45
C LEU A 350 0.04 -3.01 7.94
N ARG A 351 -0.82 -4.03 8.07
CA ARG A 351 -0.60 -5.39 7.54
C ARG A 351 -0.46 -5.36 6.04
N GLU A 352 -1.36 -4.66 5.37
CA GLU A 352 -1.36 -4.53 3.92
C GLU A 352 -0.07 -3.88 3.40
N PHE A 353 0.37 -2.78 4.05
CA PHE A 353 1.66 -2.16 3.73
C PHE A 353 2.83 -3.14 3.92
N SER A 354 2.84 -3.87 5.03
CA SER A 354 3.92 -4.80 5.39
C SER A 354 3.99 -6.01 4.45
N VAL A 355 2.83 -6.56 4.09
CA VAL A 355 2.67 -7.61 3.08
C VAL A 355 3.13 -7.12 1.71
N SER A 356 2.73 -5.90 1.30
CA SER A 356 3.20 -5.28 0.05
C SER A 356 4.72 -5.22 0.02
N PHE A 357 5.35 -4.65 1.05
CA PHE A 357 6.81 -4.59 1.16
C PHE A 357 7.47 -5.95 0.93
N LEU A 358 7.01 -7.00 1.62
CA LEU A 358 7.58 -8.34 1.52
C LEU A 358 7.47 -8.91 0.10
N PHE A 359 6.28 -8.87 -0.50
CA PHE A 359 6.06 -9.49 -1.82
C PHE A 359 6.56 -8.63 -2.98
N ASP A 360 6.62 -7.32 -2.82
CA ASP A 360 7.26 -6.43 -3.78
C ASP A 360 8.77 -6.71 -3.82
N ALA A 361 9.40 -6.82 -2.65
CA ALA A 361 10.80 -7.22 -2.54
C ALA A 361 11.07 -8.62 -3.10
N LEU A 362 10.20 -9.60 -2.82
CA LEU A 362 10.35 -10.98 -3.33
C LEU A 362 10.14 -11.09 -4.83
N ASN A 363 9.20 -10.34 -5.42
CA ASN A 363 8.98 -10.36 -6.86
C ASN A 363 10.04 -9.57 -7.64
N ASN A 364 11.02 -8.97 -6.94
CA ASN A 364 11.91 -7.94 -7.49
C ASN A 364 11.11 -6.80 -8.16
N ASN A 365 9.81 -6.68 -7.84
CA ASN A 365 8.97 -5.53 -8.11
C ASN A 365 9.37 -4.54 -7.04
N ASN A 366 10.57 -3.98 -7.14
CA ASN A 366 10.96 -2.90 -6.27
C ASN A 366 9.78 -1.90 -6.24
N ILE A 367 9.30 -1.56 -5.05
CA ILE A 367 8.57 -0.30 -4.81
C ILE A 367 9.41 0.89 -5.33
N GLN A 368 10.70 0.64 -5.57
CA GLN A 368 11.71 1.47 -6.21
C GLN A 368 12.11 1.03 -7.65
N THR A 369 11.34 0.18 -8.37
CA THR A 369 11.71 -0.23 -9.73
C THR A 369 11.74 1.04 -10.54
N LYS A 370 12.94 1.49 -10.87
CA LYS A 370 13.11 2.68 -11.67
C LYS A 370 12.50 2.42 -13.03
N VAL A 371 11.94 3.46 -13.62
CA VAL A 371 11.69 3.39 -15.05
C VAL A 371 13.03 3.20 -15.76
N GLU A 372 13.05 2.45 -16.85
CA GLU A 372 14.26 2.20 -17.65
C GLU A 372 14.58 3.43 -18.51
N CYS A 373 14.56 4.61 -17.90
CA CYS A 373 14.76 5.90 -18.54
C CYS A 373 15.65 6.74 -17.62
N PRO A 374 16.61 7.55 -18.14
CA PRO A 374 17.53 8.37 -17.34
C PRO A 374 16.87 9.55 -16.58
N THR A 375 15.62 9.38 -16.16
CA THR A 375 14.90 10.27 -15.25
C THR A 375 15.17 9.96 -13.78
N ASP A 376 15.58 8.74 -13.45
CA ASP A 376 15.85 8.30 -12.07
C ASP A 376 14.62 8.29 -11.13
N ILE A 377 13.42 8.12 -11.69
CA ILE A 377 12.16 8.01 -10.92
C ILE A 377 11.68 6.56 -10.85
N SER A 378 10.89 6.24 -9.83
CA SER A 378 10.24 4.93 -9.73
C SER A 378 9.04 4.79 -10.69
N LYS A 379 8.65 3.56 -11.01
CA LYS A 379 7.38 3.26 -11.69
C LYS A 379 6.16 3.75 -10.89
N MET A 380 6.25 3.81 -9.57
CA MET A 380 5.20 4.38 -8.69
C MET A 380 5.09 5.90 -8.83
N ASP A 381 6.10 6.57 -9.36
CA ASP A 381 6.18 8.03 -9.46
C ASP A 381 5.98 8.56 -10.88
N CYS A 382 6.36 7.79 -11.91
CA CYS A 382 6.13 8.15 -13.30
C CYS A 382 4.65 8.33 -13.56
N TYR A 383 4.19 9.38 -14.26
CA TYR A 383 2.77 9.60 -14.66
C TYR A 383 2.38 9.00 -16.02
N GLY A 384 3.35 8.53 -16.81
CA GLY A 384 3.11 8.11 -18.20
C GLY A 384 2.72 9.27 -19.11
N CYS A 385 3.23 10.49 -18.85
CA CYS A 385 2.87 11.71 -19.58
C CYS A 385 3.60 11.88 -20.93
N ARG A 386 4.45 10.93 -21.34
CA ARG A 386 5.27 10.93 -22.57
C ARG A 386 6.25 12.11 -22.74
N ALA A 387 6.28 13.11 -21.85
CA ALA A 387 7.17 14.26 -21.98
C ALA A 387 8.64 13.86 -22.19
N CYS A 388 9.13 12.86 -21.46
CA CYS A 388 10.49 12.33 -21.62
C CYS A 388 10.77 11.71 -22.99
N GLN A 389 9.79 11.03 -23.59
CA GLN A 389 9.88 10.51 -24.96
C GLN A 389 9.94 11.66 -25.95
N GLU A 390 8.97 12.57 -25.90
CA GLU A 390 8.80 13.62 -26.91
C GLU A 390 9.96 14.64 -26.90
N VAL A 391 10.62 14.89 -25.76
CA VAL A 391 11.80 15.79 -25.72
C VAL A 391 13.11 15.13 -26.14
N CYS A 392 13.14 13.82 -26.39
CA CYS A 392 14.37 13.09 -26.67
C CYS A 392 14.92 13.46 -28.06
N PRO A 393 16.11 14.08 -28.18
CA PRO A 393 16.60 14.61 -29.45
C PRO A 393 17.05 13.53 -30.45
N VAL A 394 17.21 12.30 -29.98
CA VAL A 394 17.74 11.15 -30.74
C VAL A 394 16.74 9.98 -30.76
N ASP A 395 15.49 10.23 -30.37
CA ASP A 395 14.40 9.25 -30.34
C ASP A 395 14.77 7.93 -29.65
N ALA A 396 15.55 8.03 -28.57
CA ALA A 396 16.03 6.88 -27.82
C ALA A 396 15.02 6.34 -26.80
N ILE A 397 13.88 7.01 -26.57
CA ILE A 397 12.94 6.66 -25.50
C ILE A 397 11.62 6.20 -26.11
N SER A 398 11.28 4.93 -25.89
CA SER A 398 9.98 4.36 -26.22
C SER A 398 9.08 4.26 -24.98
N MET A 399 7.77 4.16 -25.18
CA MET A 399 6.80 3.96 -24.10
C MET A 399 6.25 2.53 -24.19
N VAL A 400 6.64 1.67 -23.25
CA VAL A 400 6.36 0.23 -23.28
C VAL A 400 5.34 -0.12 -22.20
N PRO A 401 4.30 -0.93 -22.51
CA PRO A 401 3.32 -1.37 -21.52
C PRO A 401 3.94 -2.36 -20.54
N ASP A 402 3.58 -2.26 -19.26
CA ASP A 402 3.86 -3.29 -18.27
C ASP A 402 2.78 -4.39 -18.25
N LYS A 403 2.90 -5.34 -17.31
CA LYS A 403 1.92 -6.41 -17.12
C LYS A 403 0.50 -5.92 -16.81
N GLU A 404 0.37 -4.71 -16.28
CA GLU A 404 -0.91 -4.08 -15.95
C GLU A 404 -1.45 -3.23 -17.11
N GLY A 405 -0.71 -3.11 -18.22
CA GLY A 405 -1.07 -2.32 -19.40
C GLY A 405 -0.73 -0.85 -19.31
N PHE A 406 -0.01 -0.40 -18.28
CA PHE A 406 0.41 0.99 -18.16
C PHE A 406 1.73 1.21 -18.91
N LEU A 407 1.79 2.30 -19.67
CA LEU A 407 2.99 2.67 -20.41
C LEU A 407 4.06 3.32 -19.51
N TYR A 408 5.30 2.87 -19.65
CA TYR A 408 6.49 3.39 -18.97
C TYR A 408 7.61 3.68 -19.97
N PRO A 409 8.45 4.71 -19.73
CA PRO A 409 9.54 5.03 -20.63
C PRO A 409 10.69 4.02 -20.51
N VAL A 410 11.19 3.57 -21.66
CA VAL A 410 12.34 2.67 -21.82
C VAL A 410 13.30 3.32 -22.82
N ALA A 411 14.54 3.55 -22.39
CA ALA A 411 15.61 4.13 -23.17
C ALA A 411 16.46 3.02 -23.82
N ASP A 412 16.67 3.12 -25.13
CA ASP A 412 17.53 2.22 -25.90
C ASP A 412 18.99 2.73 -26.00
N GLU A 413 19.82 1.99 -26.71
CA GLU A 413 21.24 2.28 -26.93
C GLU A 413 21.54 3.59 -27.66
N LYS A 414 20.54 4.23 -28.31
CA LYS A 414 20.72 5.54 -28.95
C LYS A 414 20.85 6.67 -27.93
N CYS A 415 20.57 6.41 -26.65
CA CYS A 415 20.60 7.42 -25.60
C CYS A 415 22.00 8.05 -25.44
N ILE A 416 22.11 9.34 -25.81
CA ILE A 416 23.35 10.12 -25.66
C ILE A 416 23.53 10.74 -24.26
N ASN A 417 22.75 10.33 -23.27
CA ASN A 417 22.82 10.83 -21.88
C ASN A 417 22.75 12.36 -21.71
N CYS A 418 22.05 13.07 -22.60
CA CYS A 418 21.95 14.55 -22.58
C CYS A 418 21.10 15.15 -21.41
N GLY A 419 20.42 14.28 -20.64
CA GLY A 419 19.57 14.66 -19.50
C GLY A 419 18.25 15.37 -19.86
N ALA A 420 17.88 15.47 -21.14
CA ALA A 420 16.64 16.14 -21.57
C ALA A 420 15.38 15.51 -20.95
N CYS A 421 15.32 14.18 -20.90
CA CYS A 421 14.22 13.43 -20.29
C CYS A 421 14.04 13.75 -18.79
N SER A 422 15.15 13.85 -18.05
CA SER A 422 15.13 14.21 -16.62
C SER A 422 14.60 15.63 -16.41
N ARG A 423 15.06 16.61 -17.22
CA ARG A 423 14.60 18.00 -17.14
C ARG A 423 13.12 18.17 -17.50
N ALA A 424 12.61 17.36 -18.44
CA ALA A 424 11.21 17.35 -18.82
C ALA A 424 10.31 16.50 -17.88
N CYS A 425 10.90 15.82 -16.89
CA CYS A 425 10.15 14.95 -16.02
C CYS A 425 9.31 15.76 -15.03
N ILE A 426 8.00 15.78 -15.24
CA ILE A 426 7.03 16.52 -14.42
C ILE A 426 6.92 16.06 -12.96
N ARG A 427 7.60 14.96 -12.60
CA ARG A 427 7.73 14.49 -11.22
C ARG A 427 8.94 15.08 -10.51
N LYS A 428 10.00 15.40 -11.26
CA LYS A 428 11.21 16.04 -10.73
C LYS A 428 11.07 17.56 -10.70
N HIS A 429 10.31 18.10 -11.66
CA HIS A 429 10.11 19.53 -11.82
C HIS A 429 8.61 19.81 -11.88
N GLU A 430 8.12 20.68 -10.99
CA GLU A 430 6.71 21.04 -10.95
C GLU A 430 6.39 22.00 -12.11
N HIS A 431 5.29 21.73 -12.82
CA HIS A 431 4.81 22.54 -13.94
C HIS A 431 3.36 22.96 -13.71
N THR A 432 3.11 23.60 -12.56
CA THR A 432 1.81 24.15 -12.19
C THR A 432 1.72 25.62 -12.56
N VAL A 433 0.49 26.13 -12.65
CA VAL A 433 0.26 27.58 -12.82
C VAL A 433 0.54 28.30 -11.50
N THR A 434 1.24 29.43 -11.58
CA THR A 434 1.39 30.34 -10.46
C THR A 434 0.07 31.09 -10.26
N TYR A 435 -0.51 30.98 -9.07
CA TYR A 435 -1.72 31.73 -8.73
C TYR A 435 -1.38 33.14 -8.28
N GLU A 436 -1.72 34.10 -9.13
CA GLU A 436 -1.72 35.51 -8.76
C GLU A 436 -3.12 35.92 -8.30
N LYS A 437 -3.23 36.72 -7.25
CA LYS A 437 -4.55 37.21 -6.81
C LYS A 437 -5.19 37.98 -7.98
N PRO A 438 -6.48 37.73 -8.31
CA PRO A 438 -7.50 37.03 -7.53
C PRO A 438 -7.72 35.53 -7.86
N TYR A 439 -6.81 34.86 -8.56
CA TYR A 439 -7.00 33.46 -9.00
C TYR A 439 -6.72 32.43 -7.89
N PRO A 440 -7.37 31.24 -7.95
CA PRO A 440 -8.39 30.84 -8.92
C PRO A 440 -9.77 31.45 -8.64
N LYS A 441 -10.47 31.87 -9.70
CA LYS A 441 -11.90 32.22 -9.63
C LYS A 441 -12.74 30.96 -9.87
N ILE A 442 -13.78 30.77 -9.08
CA ILE A 442 -14.56 29.53 -9.06
C ILE A 442 -15.99 29.84 -9.49
N TYR A 443 -16.51 29.06 -10.44
CA TYR A 443 -17.86 29.19 -10.94
C TYR A 443 -18.57 27.84 -10.95
N CYS A 444 -19.87 27.87 -10.65
CA CYS A 444 -20.80 26.83 -11.07
C CYS A 444 -21.43 27.26 -12.40
N ALA A 445 -21.41 26.38 -13.40
CA ALA A 445 -21.91 26.71 -14.73
C ALA A 445 -22.76 25.58 -15.33
N MET A 446 -23.91 25.95 -15.91
CA MET A 446 -24.83 25.07 -16.64
C MET A 446 -25.10 25.68 -18.02
N ASN A 447 -24.74 24.95 -19.08
CA ASN A 447 -24.98 25.42 -20.44
C ASN A 447 -26.49 25.61 -20.69
N LYS A 448 -26.88 26.73 -21.29
CA LYS A 448 -28.27 27.10 -21.59
C LYS A 448 -28.87 26.17 -22.66
N GLU A 449 -28.05 25.61 -23.55
CA GLU A 449 -28.47 24.63 -24.54
C GLU A 449 -28.60 23.23 -23.91
N GLU A 450 -29.81 22.88 -23.49
CA GLU A 450 -30.07 21.63 -22.76
C GLU A 450 -29.63 20.38 -23.52
N ALA A 451 -29.84 20.32 -24.84
CA ALA A 451 -29.45 19.16 -25.65
C ALA A 451 -27.93 18.89 -25.60
N ILE A 452 -27.11 19.94 -25.63
CA ILE A 452 -25.65 19.83 -25.51
C ILE A 452 -25.28 19.41 -24.10
N ARG A 453 -25.97 19.99 -23.11
CA ARG A 453 -25.79 19.63 -21.71
C ARG A 453 -26.07 18.14 -21.52
N LEU A 454 -27.21 17.60 -21.95
CA LEU A 454 -27.58 16.19 -21.79
C LEU A 454 -26.60 15.22 -22.46
N ASN A 455 -26.00 15.61 -23.59
CA ASN A 455 -24.96 14.84 -24.29
C ASN A 455 -23.54 15.00 -23.72
N SER A 456 -23.38 15.77 -22.63
CA SER A 456 -22.10 16.00 -21.94
C SER A 456 -22.06 15.34 -20.57
N SER A 457 -20.85 15.08 -20.04
CA SER A 457 -20.69 14.47 -18.71
C SER A 457 -21.25 15.31 -17.55
N SER A 458 -21.30 16.64 -17.71
CA SER A 458 -21.62 17.60 -16.65
C SER A 458 -22.36 18.82 -17.21
N GLY A 459 -22.04 20.04 -16.78
CA GLY A 459 -22.64 21.31 -17.24
C GLY A 459 -22.23 21.78 -18.65
N ALA A 460 -21.49 20.97 -19.43
CA ALA A 460 -21.08 21.23 -20.81
C ALA A 460 -20.16 22.45 -21.05
N ILE A 461 -19.11 22.59 -20.23
CA ILE A 461 -18.02 23.55 -20.47
C ILE A 461 -17.22 23.20 -21.72
N PHE A 462 -16.80 21.94 -21.89
CA PHE A 462 -15.95 21.51 -23.01
C PHE A 462 -16.57 21.78 -24.39
N PRO A 463 -17.84 21.45 -24.68
CA PRO A 463 -18.46 21.77 -25.97
C PRO A 463 -18.45 23.27 -26.30
N ALA A 464 -18.78 24.13 -25.35
CA ALA A 464 -18.75 25.58 -25.55
C ALA A 464 -17.32 26.09 -25.79
N ALA A 465 -16.36 25.52 -25.03
CA ALA A 465 -14.96 25.82 -25.18
C ALA A 465 -14.42 25.45 -26.57
N ALA A 466 -14.79 24.26 -27.05
CA ALA A 466 -14.41 23.78 -28.37
C ALA A 466 -15.04 24.64 -29.49
N ARG A 467 -16.33 24.98 -29.34
CA ARG A 467 -17.05 25.86 -30.27
C ARG A 467 -16.36 27.21 -30.43
N TYR A 468 -16.03 27.86 -29.31
CA TYR A 468 -15.32 29.13 -29.31
C TYR A 468 -14.00 29.06 -30.08
N VAL A 469 -13.21 28.00 -29.87
CA VAL A 469 -11.93 27.85 -30.57
C VAL A 469 -12.11 27.52 -32.06
N ILE A 470 -13.07 26.67 -32.41
CA ILE A 470 -13.28 26.26 -33.81
C ILE A 470 -13.94 27.37 -34.63
N GLU A 471 -15.04 27.93 -34.14
CA GLU A 471 -15.88 28.84 -34.91
C GLU A 471 -15.37 30.28 -34.83
N GLU A 472 -14.97 30.75 -33.64
CA GLU A 472 -14.55 32.14 -33.47
C GLU A 472 -13.05 32.35 -33.65
N LYS A 473 -12.22 31.39 -33.24
CA LYS A 473 -10.75 31.46 -33.38
C LYS A 473 -10.21 30.72 -34.59
N GLN A 474 -11.06 30.02 -35.35
CA GLN A 474 -10.65 29.20 -36.51
C GLN A 474 -9.49 28.24 -36.15
N GLY A 475 -9.53 27.73 -34.93
CA GLY A 475 -8.45 27.01 -34.27
C GLY A 475 -8.50 25.50 -34.46
N ALA A 476 -7.94 24.78 -33.49
CA ALA A 476 -7.99 23.33 -33.39
C ALA A 476 -8.22 22.90 -31.94
N VAL A 477 -8.90 21.76 -31.74
CA VAL A 477 -9.24 21.23 -30.42
C VAL A 477 -8.63 19.85 -30.27
N VAL A 478 -7.84 19.64 -29.22
CA VAL A 478 -7.35 18.33 -28.83
C VAL A 478 -8.28 17.74 -27.78
N GLY A 479 -8.74 16.51 -28.04
CA GLY A 479 -9.58 15.75 -27.11
C GLY A 479 -9.38 14.24 -27.29
N VAL A 480 -10.20 13.44 -26.58
CA VAL A 480 -10.09 11.97 -26.58
C VAL A 480 -11.32 11.32 -27.19
N ARG A 481 -11.12 10.47 -28.19
CA ARG A 481 -12.14 9.64 -28.82
C ARG A 481 -11.81 8.15 -28.68
N TYR A 482 -12.76 7.29 -29.04
CA TYR A 482 -12.45 5.90 -29.35
C TYR A 482 -11.99 5.79 -30.81
N ASP A 483 -11.05 4.89 -31.10
CA ASP A 483 -10.77 4.43 -32.46
C ASP A 483 -11.70 3.29 -32.87
N ASN A 484 -11.51 2.75 -34.08
CA ASN A 484 -12.34 1.68 -34.63
C ASN A 484 -12.27 0.38 -33.83
N ASP A 485 -11.23 0.21 -33.01
CA ASP A 485 -11.04 -0.95 -32.15
C ASP A 485 -11.42 -0.66 -30.69
N MET A 486 -12.07 0.49 -30.43
CA MET A 486 -12.45 0.96 -29.08
C MET A 486 -11.26 1.30 -28.18
N ASN A 487 -10.06 1.56 -28.70
CA ASN A 487 -8.98 2.14 -27.91
C ASN A 487 -9.26 3.63 -27.69
N ALA A 488 -9.02 4.13 -26.48
CA ALA A 488 -9.09 5.57 -26.22
C ALA A 488 -7.82 6.25 -26.74
N VAL A 489 -7.98 7.19 -27.67
CA VAL A 489 -6.86 7.90 -28.31
C VAL A 489 -7.10 9.41 -28.32
N SER A 490 -6.05 10.18 -28.15
CA SER A 490 -6.11 11.63 -28.36
C SER A 490 -6.08 11.96 -29.84
N ASP A 491 -6.90 12.91 -30.26
CA ASP A 491 -6.99 13.37 -31.65
C ASP A 491 -7.22 14.88 -31.74
N ILE A 492 -7.13 15.43 -32.94
CA ILE A 492 -7.29 16.86 -33.23
C ILE A 492 -8.54 17.06 -34.09
N ALA A 493 -9.45 17.92 -33.65
CA ALA A 493 -10.63 18.34 -34.39
C ALA A 493 -10.47 19.78 -34.89
N TYR A 494 -10.97 20.03 -36.10
CA TYR A 494 -11.05 21.33 -36.76
C TYR A 494 -12.49 21.78 -37.00
N THR A 495 -13.46 20.87 -36.80
CA THR A 495 -14.90 21.17 -36.93
C THR A 495 -15.68 20.70 -35.69
N MET A 496 -16.83 21.31 -35.43
CA MET A 496 -17.70 20.89 -34.32
C MET A 496 -18.30 19.49 -34.52
N GLU A 497 -18.36 18.98 -35.75
CA GLU A 497 -18.77 17.60 -36.02
C GLU A 497 -17.74 16.61 -35.48
N GLU A 498 -16.45 16.84 -35.77
CA GLU A 498 -15.35 16.02 -35.26
C GLU A 498 -15.27 16.07 -33.73
N VAL A 499 -15.53 17.24 -33.12
CA VAL A 499 -15.53 17.42 -31.66
C VAL A 499 -16.54 16.53 -30.94
N LYS A 500 -17.63 16.11 -31.59
CA LYS A 500 -18.63 15.22 -30.96
C LYS A 500 -18.00 13.90 -30.51
N ALA A 501 -16.98 13.40 -31.20
CA ALA A 501 -16.25 12.19 -30.80
C ALA A 501 -15.54 12.36 -29.43
N PHE A 502 -15.25 13.60 -29.03
CA PHE A 502 -14.62 13.92 -27.76
C PHE A 502 -15.61 14.02 -26.59
N TYR A 503 -16.92 13.99 -26.83
CA TYR A 503 -17.92 14.11 -25.77
C TYR A 503 -17.93 12.91 -24.82
N GLY A 504 -18.32 13.17 -23.57
CA GLY A 504 -18.37 12.16 -22.53
C GLY A 504 -17.00 11.82 -21.93
N SER A 505 -17.01 11.32 -20.69
CA SER A 505 -15.79 10.90 -19.98
C SER A 505 -15.43 9.48 -20.39
N LYS A 506 -14.15 9.25 -20.76
CA LYS A 506 -13.60 7.93 -21.03
C LYS A 506 -12.80 7.49 -19.80
N TYR A 507 -13.32 6.54 -19.02
CA TYR A 507 -12.63 6.04 -17.81
C TYR A 507 -11.61 4.95 -18.15
N VAL A 508 -10.63 5.33 -18.96
CA VAL A 508 -9.45 4.55 -19.36
C VAL A 508 -8.36 5.54 -19.74
N LYS A 509 -7.09 5.23 -19.47
CA LYS A 509 -5.97 6.06 -19.90
C LYS A 509 -5.87 6.04 -21.43
N SER A 510 -5.95 7.20 -22.08
CA SER A 510 -5.79 7.31 -23.53
C SER A 510 -4.35 7.16 -23.97
N ASP A 511 -4.16 6.72 -25.21
CA ASP A 511 -2.91 6.87 -25.94
C ASP A 511 -2.88 8.24 -26.66
N PHE A 512 -1.74 8.91 -26.61
CA PHE A 512 -1.53 10.25 -27.16
C PHE A 512 -0.11 10.40 -27.74
N ALA A 513 0.47 9.29 -28.21
CA ALA A 513 1.76 9.29 -28.88
C ALA A 513 1.85 10.35 -30.00
N GLY A 514 2.91 11.15 -30.01
CA GLY A 514 3.16 12.18 -31.02
C GLY A 514 2.22 13.38 -30.95
N MET A 515 1.37 13.49 -29.92
CA MET A 515 0.44 14.62 -29.80
C MET A 515 1.15 15.94 -29.49
N PHE A 516 2.19 15.92 -28.63
CA PHE A 516 2.87 17.17 -28.25
C PHE A 516 3.60 17.84 -29.44
N PRO A 517 4.33 17.13 -30.31
CA PRO A 517 4.88 17.70 -31.53
C PRO A 517 3.81 18.26 -32.47
N LYS A 518 2.68 17.56 -32.66
CA LYS A 518 1.57 18.06 -33.49
C LYS A 518 1.00 19.37 -32.95
N VAL A 519 0.78 19.46 -31.64
CA VAL A 519 0.32 20.70 -30.99
C VAL A 519 1.32 21.83 -31.18
N LYS A 520 2.61 21.57 -30.94
CA LYS A 520 3.67 22.58 -31.13
C LYS A 520 3.69 23.11 -32.56
N LYS A 521 3.57 22.23 -33.57
CA LYS A 521 3.52 22.62 -34.99
C LYS A 521 2.36 23.57 -35.26
N LEU A 522 1.14 23.25 -34.81
CA LEU A 522 -0.03 24.12 -34.99
C LEU A 522 0.17 25.49 -34.34
N LEU A 523 0.78 25.51 -33.14
CA LEU A 523 1.06 26.75 -32.43
C LEU A 523 2.09 27.61 -33.17
N GLU A 524 3.12 26.99 -33.75
CA GLU A 524 4.15 27.68 -34.55
C GLU A 524 3.62 28.19 -35.89
N GLU A 525 2.59 27.54 -36.44
CA GLU A 525 1.82 28.01 -37.61
C GLU A 525 0.82 29.13 -37.25
N GLY A 526 0.79 29.59 -35.99
CA GLY A 526 -0.09 30.67 -35.53
C GLY A 526 -1.53 30.25 -35.25
N ARG A 527 -1.86 28.95 -35.34
CA ARG A 527 -3.22 28.46 -35.06
C ARG A 527 -3.51 28.48 -33.56
N THR A 528 -4.72 28.90 -33.18
CA THR A 528 -5.18 28.75 -31.79
C THR A 528 -5.49 27.29 -31.48
N VAL A 529 -4.98 26.76 -30.36
CA VAL A 529 -5.20 25.37 -29.94
C VAL A 529 -5.83 25.33 -28.55
N LEU A 530 -6.96 24.62 -28.42
CA LEU A 530 -7.49 24.16 -27.13
C LEU A 530 -6.97 22.75 -26.85
N TYR A 531 -6.10 22.61 -25.85
CA TYR A 531 -5.66 21.29 -25.40
C TYR A 531 -6.49 20.84 -24.20
N SER A 532 -7.35 19.83 -24.37
CA SER A 532 -8.11 19.24 -23.27
C SER A 532 -7.57 17.86 -22.86
N GLY A 533 -7.26 17.68 -21.57
CA GLY A 533 -6.68 16.43 -21.10
C GLY A 533 -6.60 16.27 -19.59
N LEU A 534 -5.87 15.23 -19.17
CA LEU A 534 -5.58 15.01 -17.75
C LEU A 534 -4.54 16.03 -17.24
N PRO A 535 -4.58 16.44 -15.96
CA PRO A 535 -3.59 17.37 -15.42
C PRO A 535 -2.13 16.96 -15.65
N CYS A 536 -1.83 15.66 -15.54
CA CYS A 536 -0.50 15.12 -15.80
C CYS A 536 -0.09 15.17 -17.29
N GLU A 537 -1.04 15.14 -18.22
CA GLU A 537 -0.78 15.31 -19.66
C GLU A 537 -0.55 16.78 -19.98
N CYS A 538 -1.38 17.67 -19.43
CA CYS A 538 -1.24 19.11 -19.55
C CYS A 538 0.13 19.59 -19.02
N ALA A 539 0.58 19.04 -17.88
CA ALA A 539 1.93 19.30 -17.35
C ALA A 539 3.02 18.78 -18.30
N GLY A 540 2.82 17.59 -18.88
CA GLY A 540 3.73 17.03 -19.88
C GLY A 540 3.88 17.93 -21.10
N LEU A 541 2.76 18.45 -21.62
CA LEU A 541 2.77 19.39 -22.75
C LEU A 541 3.51 20.68 -22.40
N ARG A 542 3.22 21.31 -21.25
CA ARG A 542 3.93 22.53 -20.83
C ARG A 542 5.44 22.29 -20.71
N SER A 543 5.82 21.17 -20.11
CA SER A 543 7.23 20.79 -19.96
C SER A 543 7.92 20.57 -21.32
N TYR A 544 7.23 19.93 -22.27
CA TYR A 544 7.73 19.72 -23.64
C TYR A 544 7.90 21.03 -24.42
N LEU A 545 6.93 21.95 -24.33
CA LEU A 545 6.94 23.21 -25.09
C LEU A 545 8.04 24.18 -24.66
N LYS A 546 8.48 24.14 -23.39
CA LYS A 546 9.57 24.95 -22.80
C LYS A 546 9.37 26.48 -22.84
N LYS A 547 8.25 26.96 -23.37
CA LYS A 547 7.83 28.37 -23.35
C LYS A 547 6.31 28.47 -23.34
N ASN A 548 5.81 29.64 -22.98
CA ASN A 548 4.39 29.97 -23.10
C ASN A 548 4.05 30.32 -24.56
N TYR A 549 2.85 29.97 -24.98
CA TYR A 549 2.27 30.30 -26.28
C TYR A 549 0.95 31.02 -26.05
N ASP A 550 0.77 32.21 -26.62
CA ASP A 550 -0.47 32.99 -26.42
C ASP A 550 -1.67 32.33 -27.08
N ASN A 551 -1.45 31.67 -28.21
CA ASN A 551 -2.42 30.88 -28.97
C ASN A 551 -2.64 29.45 -28.43
N LEU A 552 -2.12 29.11 -27.25
CA LEU A 552 -2.43 27.84 -26.56
C LEU A 552 -3.33 28.11 -25.36
N ILE A 553 -4.45 27.38 -25.30
CA ILE A 553 -5.37 27.32 -24.16
C ILE A 553 -5.35 25.90 -23.60
N ILE A 554 -4.99 25.74 -22.34
CA ILE A 554 -4.96 24.43 -21.67
C ILE A 554 -6.18 24.28 -20.77
N SER A 555 -6.98 23.24 -21.04
CA SER A 555 -8.19 22.90 -20.29
C SER A 555 -8.04 21.53 -19.65
N GLU A 556 -7.82 21.48 -18.34
CA GLU A 556 -7.68 20.20 -17.65
C GLU A 556 -8.96 19.80 -16.90
N ILE A 557 -9.12 18.51 -16.68
CA ILE A 557 -10.25 17.99 -15.92
C ILE A 557 -9.93 17.78 -14.44
N LEU A 558 -10.94 17.82 -13.57
CA LEU A 558 -10.88 17.20 -12.25
C LEU A 558 -10.82 15.69 -12.43
N CYS A 559 -9.61 15.15 -12.28
CA CYS A 559 -9.33 13.74 -12.49
C CYS A 559 -9.38 12.97 -11.16
N HIS A 560 -10.03 11.81 -11.16
CA HIS A 560 -10.01 10.85 -10.05
C HIS A 560 -8.75 9.97 -10.11
N ALA A 561 -8.62 9.17 -11.18
CA ALA A 561 -7.45 8.33 -11.46
C ALA A 561 -7.45 7.90 -12.93
N SER A 562 -6.32 7.40 -13.43
CA SER A 562 -6.19 6.82 -14.76
C SER A 562 -6.32 5.28 -14.70
N PRO A 563 -7.38 4.69 -15.26
CA PRO A 563 -7.56 3.22 -15.25
C PRO A 563 -6.68 2.51 -16.27
N SER A 564 -6.41 1.23 -16.02
CA SER A 564 -5.60 0.35 -16.89
C SER A 564 -6.20 0.21 -18.30
N PRO A 565 -5.42 0.53 -19.36
CA PRO A 565 -5.78 0.21 -20.74
C PRO A 565 -6.00 -1.28 -20.99
N LYS A 566 -5.21 -2.15 -20.35
CA LYS A 566 -5.33 -3.61 -20.51
C LYS A 566 -6.62 -4.16 -19.94
N VAL A 567 -7.02 -3.70 -18.74
CA VAL A 567 -8.31 -4.09 -18.14
C VAL A 567 -9.46 -3.65 -19.04
N PHE A 568 -9.40 -2.43 -19.59
CA PHE A 568 -10.42 -1.94 -20.51
C PHE A 568 -10.49 -2.77 -21.79
N ARG A 569 -9.34 -3.08 -22.41
CA ARG A 569 -9.25 -3.95 -23.59
C ARG A 569 -9.90 -5.31 -23.34
N GLN A 570 -9.51 -6.00 -22.26
CA GLN A 570 -10.11 -7.29 -21.90
C GLN A 570 -11.62 -7.18 -21.66
N TYR A 571 -12.09 -6.09 -21.03
CA TYR A 571 -13.51 -5.85 -20.83
C TYR A 571 -14.28 -5.65 -22.15
N ILE A 572 -13.73 -4.90 -23.11
CA ILE A 572 -14.33 -4.76 -24.45
C ILE A 572 -14.34 -6.11 -25.20
N ASP A 573 -13.25 -6.88 -25.13
CA ASP A 573 -13.18 -8.21 -25.75
C ASP A 573 -14.21 -9.18 -25.17
N TYR A 574 -14.40 -9.14 -23.85
CA TYR A 574 -15.46 -9.86 -23.17
C TYR A 574 -16.85 -9.48 -23.70
N LEU A 575 -17.15 -8.18 -23.78
CA LEU A 575 -18.44 -7.70 -24.29
C LEU A 575 -18.67 -8.15 -25.74
N ASN A 576 -17.64 -8.04 -26.58
CA ASN A 576 -17.70 -8.48 -27.97
C ASN A 576 -18.05 -9.97 -28.07
N LYS A 577 -17.37 -10.80 -27.28
CA LYS A 577 -17.58 -12.26 -27.24
C LYS A 577 -18.97 -12.61 -26.71
N LYS A 578 -19.38 -12.00 -25.59
CA LYS A 578 -20.67 -12.26 -24.94
C LYS A 578 -21.86 -11.93 -25.83
N HIS A 579 -21.76 -10.86 -26.62
CA HIS A 579 -22.86 -10.37 -27.45
C HIS A 579 -22.73 -10.76 -28.93
N GLY A 580 -21.66 -11.46 -29.32
CA GLY A 580 -21.42 -11.88 -30.70
C GLY A 580 -21.35 -10.71 -31.69
N SER A 581 -20.97 -9.51 -31.24
CA SER A 581 -20.92 -8.30 -32.04
C SER A 581 -19.90 -7.32 -31.46
N LYS A 582 -19.22 -6.56 -32.32
CA LYS A 582 -18.27 -5.53 -31.86
C LYS A 582 -19.01 -4.40 -31.14
N VAL A 583 -18.47 -3.95 -30.01
CA VAL A 583 -18.82 -2.67 -29.36
C VAL A 583 -18.36 -1.54 -30.28
N THR A 584 -19.24 -0.57 -30.52
CA THR A 584 -18.97 0.62 -31.36
C THR A 584 -19.00 1.91 -30.55
N ASN A 585 -19.57 1.88 -29.35
CA ASN A 585 -19.63 3.03 -28.46
C ASN A 585 -19.75 2.60 -27.00
N LEU A 586 -19.20 3.40 -26.10
CA LEU A 586 -19.35 3.21 -24.66
C LEU A 586 -19.43 4.57 -23.94
N GLN A 587 -20.62 4.89 -23.46
CA GLN A 587 -20.89 6.09 -22.66
C GLN A 587 -21.02 5.71 -21.20
N PHE A 588 -20.10 6.17 -20.36
CA PHE A 588 -20.14 5.85 -18.93
C PHE A 588 -21.20 6.63 -18.15
N ARG A 589 -21.60 7.82 -18.63
CA ARG A 589 -22.46 8.76 -17.91
C ARG A 589 -23.53 9.37 -18.81
N ASN A 590 -24.37 8.51 -19.37
CA ASN A 590 -25.58 8.94 -20.04
C ASN A 590 -26.59 9.47 -19.00
N LYS A 591 -27.13 10.66 -19.26
CA LYS A 591 -27.97 11.39 -18.30
C LYS A 591 -29.47 11.25 -18.55
N SER A 592 -29.90 10.29 -19.37
CA SER A 592 -31.33 10.01 -19.64
C SER A 592 -32.17 9.77 -18.38
N LYS A 593 -31.55 9.28 -17.30
CA LYS A 593 -32.21 9.05 -16.00
C LYS A 593 -31.78 10.03 -14.90
N GLY A 594 -30.80 10.89 -15.17
CA GLY A 594 -30.22 11.82 -14.20
C GLY A 594 -28.68 11.91 -14.27
N TRP A 595 -28.12 12.98 -13.72
CA TRP A 595 -26.69 13.28 -13.70
C TRP A 595 -25.94 12.69 -12.51
N LEU A 596 -26.62 12.57 -11.37
CA LEU A 596 -26.04 12.00 -10.15
C LEU A 596 -25.59 10.57 -10.41
N SER A 597 -24.54 10.14 -9.72
CA SER A 597 -23.98 8.80 -9.89
C SER A 597 -24.97 7.68 -9.58
N THR A 598 -25.97 7.92 -8.72
CA THR A 598 -27.08 6.99 -8.45
C THR A 598 -28.02 6.79 -9.63
N ASP A 599 -28.10 7.78 -10.52
CA ASP A 599 -29.14 7.85 -11.55
C ASP A 599 -28.54 7.63 -12.95
N ALA A 600 -27.30 8.07 -13.16
CA ALA A 600 -26.58 7.99 -14.41
C ALA A 600 -26.53 6.54 -14.95
N SER A 601 -26.69 6.42 -16.26
CA SER A 601 -26.65 5.15 -16.96
C SER A 601 -25.37 5.01 -17.79
N MET A 602 -24.85 3.78 -17.83
CA MET A 602 -23.87 3.37 -18.82
C MET A 602 -24.63 2.85 -20.04
N VAL A 603 -24.25 3.31 -21.23
CA VAL A 603 -24.79 2.86 -22.52
C VAL A 603 -23.65 2.24 -23.34
N ILE A 604 -23.89 1.05 -23.88
CA ILE A 604 -22.96 0.31 -24.72
C ILE A 604 -23.68 -0.02 -26.02
N ASP A 605 -23.17 0.47 -27.15
CA ASP A 605 -23.74 0.24 -28.47
C ASP A 605 -22.90 -0.79 -29.23
N PHE A 606 -23.57 -1.62 -30.03
CA PHE A 606 -22.95 -2.70 -30.79
C PHE A 606 -23.20 -2.53 -32.29
N ALA A 607 -22.27 -3.04 -33.11
CA ALA A 607 -22.32 -2.97 -34.57
C ALA A 607 -23.58 -3.62 -35.17
N ASN A 608 -24.21 -4.57 -34.49
CA ASN A 608 -25.48 -5.18 -34.89
C ASN A 608 -26.73 -4.33 -34.58
N GLY A 609 -26.56 -3.08 -34.11
CA GLY A 609 -27.63 -2.17 -33.77
C GLY A 609 -28.27 -2.39 -32.39
N LYS A 610 -27.80 -3.37 -31.60
CA LYS A 610 -28.25 -3.54 -30.22
C LYS A 610 -27.55 -2.53 -29.30
N SER A 611 -28.24 -2.13 -28.24
CA SER A 611 -27.69 -1.30 -27.16
C SER A 611 -28.02 -1.89 -25.80
N ILE A 612 -27.09 -1.76 -24.86
CA ILE A 612 -27.27 -2.14 -23.45
C ILE A 612 -27.23 -0.88 -22.62
N THR A 613 -28.25 -0.71 -21.77
CA THR A 613 -28.33 0.39 -20.81
C THR A 613 -28.42 -0.17 -19.40
N MET A 614 -27.51 0.25 -18.52
CA MET A 614 -27.51 -0.17 -17.12
C MET A 614 -27.11 0.99 -16.20
N ASN A 615 -27.40 0.88 -14.91
CA ASN A 615 -26.92 1.88 -13.95
C ASN A 615 -25.40 1.89 -13.90
N THR A 616 -24.78 3.07 -14.04
CA THR A 616 -23.32 3.22 -14.11
C THR A 616 -22.62 2.64 -12.88
N ARG A 617 -23.14 2.90 -11.66
CA ARG A 617 -22.52 2.42 -10.42
C ARG A 617 -22.58 0.90 -10.25
N LYS A 618 -23.56 0.24 -10.86
CA LYS A 618 -23.73 -1.21 -10.79
C LYS A 618 -22.89 -1.96 -11.83
N ASN A 619 -22.30 -1.27 -12.81
CA ASN A 619 -21.42 -1.90 -13.79
C ASN A 619 -20.07 -2.30 -13.17
N ASP A 620 -19.60 -3.51 -13.45
CA ASP A 620 -18.43 -4.11 -12.79
C ASP A 620 -17.11 -3.38 -13.11
N TYR A 621 -16.93 -2.96 -14.37
CA TYR A 621 -15.76 -2.16 -14.78
C TYR A 621 -15.77 -0.78 -14.10
N TYR A 622 -16.90 -0.06 -14.20
CA TYR A 622 -17.01 1.26 -13.58
C TYR A 622 -16.85 1.20 -12.06
N ARG A 623 -17.38 0.14 -11.44
CA ARG A 623 -17.25 -0.05 -10.00
C ARG A 623 -15.79 -0.21 -9.59
N SER A 624 -15.04 -1.05 -10.32
CA SER A 624 -13.61 -1.27 -10.12
C SER A 624 -12.79 0.02 -10.30
N PHE A 625 -13.16 0.87 -11.27
CA PHE A 625 -12.60 2.21 -11.41
C PHE A 625 -12.93 3.10 -10.19
N SER A 626 -14.21 3.19 -9.81
CA SER A 626 -14.67 4.08 -8.74
C SER A 626 -14.08 3.75 -7.35
N LYS A 627 -13.57 2.52 -7.20
CA LYS A 627 -12.91 1.99 -6.00
C LYS A 627 -11.37 1.96 -6.11
N ASP A 628 -10.82 2.45 -7.22
CA ASP A 628 -9.38 2.55 -7.50
C ASP A 628 -8.64 1.22 -7.69
N TYR A 629 -9.34 0.08 -7.84
CA TYR A 629 -8.74 -1.25 -7.98
C TYR A 629 -7.98 -1.47 -9.30
N ILE A 630 -8.29 -0.66 -10.31
CA ILE A 630 -7.68 -0.73 -11.65
C ILE A 630 -6.91 0.54 -12.00
N SER A 631 -6.63 1.37 -11.01
CA SER A 631 -5.96 2.67 -11.17
C SER A 631 -4.46 2.51 -11.43
N ARG A 632 -3.86 3.48 -12.12
CA ARG A 632 -2.41 3.57 -12.28
C ARG A 632 -1.73 3.84 -10.93
N PRO A 633 -0.61 3.19 -10.58
CA PRO A 633 -0.08 3.24 -9.21
C PRO A 633 0.22 4.67 -8.70
N CYS A 634 0.76 5.53 -9.56
CA CYS A 634 1.10 6.91 -9.21
C CYS A 634 -0.13 7.78 -8.88
N CYS A 635 -1.33 7.38 -9.30
CA CYS A 635 -2.55 8.13 -8.99
C CYS A 635 -2.78 8.18 -7.48
N SER A 636 -2.28 7.22 -6.72
CA SER A 636 -2.37 7.20 -5.25
C SER A 636 -1.53 8.28 -4.55
N LYS A 637 -0.61 8.92 -5.28
CA LYS A 637 0.29 9.99 -4.80
C LYS A 637 0.27 11.21 -5.75
N CYS A 638 -0.82 11.38 -6.50
CA CYS A 638 -0.93 12.40 -7.54
C CYS A 638 -0.87 13.83 -6.98
N GLY A 639 0.10 14.62 -7.46
CA GLY A 639 0.27 16.02 -7.06
C GLY A 639 -0.85 16.95 -7.54
N PHE A 640 -1.64 16.55 -8.53
CA PHE A 640 -2.61 17.42 -9.20
C PHE A 640 -4.06 17.31 -8.70
N THR A 641 -4.30 16.58 -7.59
CA THR A 641 -5.66 16.21 -7.17
C THR A 641 -6.49 17.39 -6.66
N HIS A 642 -5.84 18.39 -6.05
CA HIS A 642 -6.52 19.49 -5.36
C HIS A 642 -6.13 20.85 -5.98
N LYS A 643 -5.50 21.75 -5.21
CA LYS A 643 -5.23 23.13 -5.64
C LYS A 643 -4.10 23.27 -6.65
N ASN A 644 -3.19 22.30 -6.76
CA ASN A 644 -2.08 22.36 -7.70
C ASN A 644 -2.59 22.01 -9.10
N ARG A 645 -2.82 23.03 -9.92
CA ARG A 645 -3.42 22.94 -11.25
C ARG A 645 -2.42 23.36 -12.33
N VAL A 646 -2.69 22.97 -13.58
CA VAL A 646 -1.81 23.18 -14.73
C VAL A 646 -2.51 23.90 -15.88
N GLY A 647 -3.81 23.73 -16.00
CA GLY A 647 -4.61 24.36 -17.05
C GLY A 647 -4.82 25.84 -16.79
N ASP A 648 -5.06 26.59 -17.87
CA ASP A 648 -5.52 27.98 -17.77
C ASP A 648 -6.93 28.02 -17.15
N PHE A 649 -7.72 26.97 -17.38
CA PHE A 649 -8.89 26.65 -16.58
C PHE A 649 -9.01 25.14 -16.33
N THR A 650 -9.71 24.80 -15.25
CA THR A 650 -10.05 23.44 -14.84
C THR A 650 -11.55 23.24 -14.89
N MET A 651 -12.01 22.11 -15.42
CA MET A 651 -13.43 21.75 -15.40
C MET A 651 -13.68 20.39 -14.74
N GLY A 652 -14.84 20.23 -14.10
CA GLY A 652 -15.26 18.96 -13.53
C GLY A 652 -16.72 18.99 -13.12
N ASP A 653 -17.17 17.95 -12.44
CA ASP A 653 -18.50 17.97 -11.80
C ASP A 653 -18.47 18.84 -10.54
N PHE A 654 -19.49 19.66 -10.36
CA PHE A 654 -19.71 20.36 -9.09
C PHE A 654 -20.41 19.43 -8.10
N TRP A 655 -19.70 18.40 -7.63
CA TRP A 655 -20.27 17.46 -6.67
C TRP A 655 -20.73 18.17 -5.39
N GLY A 656 -21.98 17.92 -4.99
CA GLY A 656 -22.59 18.55 -3.82
C GLY A 656 -23.31 19.87 -4.11
N ILE A 657 -23.36 20.34 -5.37
CA ILE A 657 -24.03 21.62 -5.71
C ILE A 657 -25.48 21.67 -5.24
N LYS A 658 -26.22 20.56 -5.29
CA LYS A 658 -27.60 20.46 -4.78
C LYS A 658 -27.75 20.86 -3.31
N ASP A 659 -26.70 20.71 -2.51
CA ASP A 659 -26.68 21.02 -1.08
C ASP A 659 -26.08 22.41 -0.80
N ILE A 660 -25.33 22.97 -1.77
CA ILE A 660 -24.59 24.24 -1.65
C ILE A 660 -25.40 25.38 -2.24
N ASP A 661 -25.90 25.21 -3.46
CA ASP A 661 -26.78 26.16 -4.15
C ASP A 661 -27.82 25.36 -4.97
N PRO A 662 -28.99 25.04 -4.37
CA PRO A 662 -30.05 24.30 -5.04
C PRO A 662 -30.56 24.94 -6.33
N SER A 663 -30.40 26.27 -6.51
CA SER A 663 -30.83 26.95 -7.73
C SER A 663 -29.95 26.60 -8.94
N MET A 664 -28.77 26.02 -8.70
CA MET A 664 -27.83 25.56 -9.73
C MET A 664 -27.89 24.03 -9.91
N PHE A 665 -29.02 23.41 -9.56
CA PHE A 665 -29.22 21.97 -9.66
C PHE A 665 -30.58 21.61 -10.24
N ASP A 666 -30.57 20.85 -11.34
CA ASP A 666 -31.76 20.29 -11.99
C ASP A 666 -31.60 18.81 -12.38
N ASN A 667 -30.56 18.15 -11.83
CA ASN A 667 -30.13 16.80 -12.16
C ASN A 667 -29.79 16.56 -13.65
N LYS A 668 -29.60 17.61 -14.46
CA LYS A 668 -29.15 17.52 -15.87
C LYS A 668 -27.68 17.88 -16.03
N GLY A 669 -27.00 18.28 -14.96
CA GLY A 669 -25.54 18.45 -14.89
C GLY A 669 -25.12 19.88 -14.63
N ALA A 670 -24.19 20.04 -13.68
CA ALA A 670 -23.60 21.32 -13.31
C ALA A 670 -22.09 21.19 -13.20
N SER A 671 -21.38 22.00 -13.97
CA SER A 671 -19.92 21.99 -14.00
C SER A 671 -19.35 22.90 -12.93
N LEU A 672 -18.33 22.41 -12.25
CA LEU A 672 -17.36 23.24 -11.56
C LEU A 672 -16.36 23.74 -12.60
N LEU A 673 -16.20 25.05 -12.70
CA LEU A 673 -15.18 25.73 -13.49
C LEU A 673 -14.24 26.48 -12.54
N MET A 674 -12.94 26.18 -12.62
CA MET A 674 -11.89 26.96 -11.94
C MET A 674 -11.09 27.70 -13.00
N VAL A 675 -11.17 29.02 -13.00
CA VAL A 675 -10.35 29.88 -13.85
C VAL A 675 -9.05 30.16 -13.11
N ASN A 676 -7.93 29.67 -13.64
CA ASN A 676 -6.68 29.61 -12.88
C ASN A 676 -5.72 30.78 -13.14
N ASN A 677 -5.88 31.50 -14.25
CA ASN A 677 -5.05 32.64 -14.62
C ASN A 677 -5.82 33.60 -15.57
N GLU A 678 -5.18 34.70 -15.94
CA GLU A 678 -5.75 35.72 -16.84
C GLU A 678 -6.16 35.17 -18.20
N LYS A 679 -5.39 34.24 -18.76
CA LYS A 679 -5.75 33.59 -20.03
C LYS A 679 -7.04 32.78 -19.89
N GLY A 680 -7.19 32.04 -18.79
CA GLY A 680 -8.43 31.34 -18.46
C GLY A 680 -9.61 32.28 -18.26
N GLU A 681 -9.39 33.47 -17.71
CA GLU A 681 -10.43 34.49 -17.53
C GLU A 681 -10.85 35.11 -18.86
N ALA A 682 -9.90 35.49 -19.71
CA ALA A 682 -10.18 35.96 -21.07
C ALA A 682 -11.00 34.93 -21.85
N PHE A 683 -10.64 33.65 -21.71
CA PHE A 683 -11.38 32.53 -22.29
C PHE A 683 -12.80 32.41 -21.74
N TRP A 684 -12.95 32.41 -20.40
CA TRP A 684 -14.27 32.32 -19.76
C TRP A 684 -15.18 33.48 -20.18
N ASN A 685 -14.65 34.70 -20.25
CA ASN A 685 -15.40 35.87 -20.71
C ASN A 685 -15.94 35.71 -22.14
N GLY A 686 -15.24 34.99 -23.02
CA GLY A 686 -15.69 34.70 -24.38
C GLY A 686 -16.83 33.68 -24.44
N ILE A 687 -17.04 32.85 -23.42
CA ILE A 687 -18.05 31.77 -23.46
C ILE A 687 -19.13 31.87 -22.38
N LYS A 688 -18.97 32.71 -21.35
CA LYS A 688 -19.84 32.74 -20.16
C LYS A 688 -21.31 33.00 -20.47
N ASP A 689 -21.60 33.72 -21.55
CA ASP A 689 -22.97 34.05 -21.95
C ASP A 689 -23.75 32.83 -22.45
N ASN A 690 -23.06 31.73 -22.80
CA ASN A 690 -23.67 30.43 -23.11
C ASN A 690 -24.17 29.68 -21.87
N PHE A 691 -23.93 30.21 -20.66
CA PHE A 691 -24.19 29.53 -19.40
C PHE A 691 -25.12 30.32 -18.49
N THR A 692 -25.95 29.60 -17.74
CA THR A 692 -26.41 30.06 -16.44
C THR A 692 -25.29 29.75 -15.45
N TRP A 693 -24.77 30.76 -14.77
CA TRP A 693 -23.61 30.61 -13.89
C TRP A 693 -23.71 31.45 -12.63
N LYS A 694 -22.99 31.01 -11.58
CA LYS A 694 -22.82 31.73 -10.31
C LYS A 694 -21.39 31.59 -9.81
N GLU A 695 -20.90 32.63 -9.13
CA GLU A 695 -19.62 32.58 -8.42
C GLU A 695 -19.71 31.63 -7.23
N SER A 696 -18.58 31.00 -6.91
CA SER A 696 -18.41 30.15 -5.73
C SER A 696 -16.98 30.30 -5.21
N ASN A 697 -16.55 29.40 -4.34
CA ASN A 697 -15.24 29.45 -3.71
C ASN A 697 -14.60 28.04 -3.64
N VAL A 698 -13.30 28.00 -3.38
CA VAL A 698 -12.53 26.75 -3.33
C VAL A 698 -13.03 25.79 -2.24
N LYS A 699 -13.54 26.31 -1.12
CA LYS A 699 -14.05 25.46 -0.02
C LYS A 699 -15.27 24.67 -0.47
N ASP A 700 -16.20 25.32 -1.18
CA ASP A 700 -17.42 24.70 -1.69
C ASP A 700 -17.15 23.79 -2.88
N ALA A 701 -16.31 24.22 -3.83
CA ALA A 701 -15.87 23.41 -4.98
C ALA A 701 -15.30 22.05 -4.57
N PHE A 702 -14.53 22.01 -3.48
CA PHE A 702 -13.92 20.79 -2.96
C PHE A 702 -14.66 20.20 -1.75
N ARG A 703 -15.91 20.58 -1.48
CA ARG A 703 -16.69 20.01 -0.38
C ARG A 703 -16.97 18.52 -0.58
N LYS A 704 -17.27 18.11 -1.82
CA LYS A 704 -17.47 16.69 -2.21
C LYS A 704 -16.52 16.20 -3.31
N ASN A 705 -15.70 17.09 -3.88
CA ASN A 705 -14.58 16.70 -4.75
C ASN A 705 -13.36 16.28 -3.92
N HIS A 706 -12.46 15.50 -4.54
CA HIS A 706 -11.25 15.01 -3.89
C HIS A 706 -10.31 16.15 -3.47
N LYS A 707 -9.90 16.18 -2.20
CA LYS A 707 -8.90 17.13 -1.66
C LYS A 707 -7.49 16.54 -1.61
N LYS A 708 -7.37 15.23 -1.77
CA LYS A 708 -6.13 14.46 -1.77
C LYS A 708 -6.32 13.24 -2.65
N PRO A 709 -5.23 12.68 -3.19
CA PRO A 709 -5.26 11.37 -3.84
C PRO A 709 -5.96 10.32 -2.97
N ASN A 710 -6.67 9.41 -3.62
CA ASN A 710 -7.11 8.19 -2.95
C ASN A 710 -5.88 7.35 -2.55
N PRO A 711 -5.84 6.79 -1.34
CA PRO A 711 -4.71 5.96 -0.93
C PRO A 711 -4.59 4.73 -1.83
N TYR A 712 -3.36 4.24 -1.99
CA TYR A 712 -3.09 3.00 -2.72
C TYR A 712 -3.88 1.85 -2.10
N LYS A 713 -4.58 1.07 -2.94
CA LYS A 713 -5.47 -0.02 -2.51
C LYS A 713 -4.79 -1.38 -2.67
N PRO A 714 -4.63 -2.17 -1.62
CA PRO A 714 -4.03 -3.50 -1.71
C PRO A 714 -4.86 -4.48 -2.56
N GLU A 715 -6.19 -4.28 -2.59
CA GLU A 715 -7.11 -4.98 -3.49
C GLU A 715 -6.70 -4.87 -4.96
N ARG A 716 -6.05 -3.76 -5.34
CA ARG A 716 -5.46 -3.55 -6.66
C ARG A 716 -4.39 -4.58 -6.98
N MET A 717 -3.49 -4.87 -6.03
CA MET A 717 -2.42 -5.86 -6.24
C MET A 717 -3.01 -7.25 -6.44
N ASN A 718 -4.02 -7.61 -5.63
CA ASN A 718 -4.75 -8.86 -5.81
C ASN A 718 -5.46 -8.89 -7.18
N PHE A 719 -6.13 -7.79 -7.57
CA PHE A 719 -6.80 -7.67 -8.87
C PHE A 719 -5.81 -7.94 -10.02
N PHE A 720 -4.70 -7.22 -10.08
CA PHE A 720 -3.69 -7.40 -11.14
C PHE A 720 -2.93 -8.73 -11.04
N GLY A 721 -2.84 -9.32 -9.84
CA GLY A 721 -2.29 -10.67 -9.64
C GLY A 721 -3.16 -11.79 -10.23
N ARG A 722 -4.45 -11.50 -10.48
CA ARG A 722 -5.46 -12.41 -11.06
C ARG A 722 -5.86 -12.05 -12.51
N LEU A 723 -5.54 -10.86 -13.00
CA LEU A 723 -6.00 -10.31 -14.29
C LEU A 723 -5.79 -11.24 -15.50
N ASP A 724 -4.67 -11.97 -15.56
CA ASP A 724 -4.37 -12.89 -16.67
C ASP A 724 -4.63 -14.37 -16.32
N LYS A 725 -5.13 -14.64 -15.10
CA LYS A 725 -5.34 -16.00 -14.58
C LYS A 725 -6.81 -16.40 -14.56
N GLU A 726 -7.71 -15.43 -14.68
CA GLU A 726 -9.15 -15.64 -14.57
C GLU A 726 -9.89 -14.84 -15.65
N PRO A 727 -11.10 -15.27 -16.08
CA PRO A 727 -11.94 -14.49 -16.97
C PRO A 727 -12.24 -13.09 -16.39
N ILE A 728 -12.09 -12.06 -17.22
CA ILE A 728 -12.21 -10.65 -16.81
C ILE A 728 -13.56 -10.30 -16.20
N ASP A 729 -14.63 -10.95 -16.62
CA ASP A 729 -15.98 -10.71 -16.09
C ASP A 729 -16.16 -11.25 -14.68
N HIS A 730 -15.72 -12.48 -14.42
CA HIS A 730 -15.69 -13.05 -13.07
C HIS A 730 -14.79 -12.21 -12.15
N LEU A 731 -13.63 -11.77 -12.66
CA LEU A 731 -12.71 -10.94 -11.89
C LEU A 731 -13.37 -9.62 -11.52
N LEU A 732 -13.87 -8.84 -12.49
CA LEU A 732 -14.53 -7.55 -12.23
C LEU A 732 -15.75 -7.71 -11.31
N GLU A 733 -16.54 -8.76 -11.49
CA GLU A 733 -17.70 -9.07 -10.63
C GLU A 733 -17.28 -9.31 -9.17
N SER A 734 -16.17 -10.02 -8.94
CA SER A 734 -15.68 -10.30 -7.57
C SER A 734 -15.30 -9.04 -6.77
N TYR A 735 -15.14 -7.89 -7.44
CA TYR A 735 -14.85 -6.60 -6.84
C TYR A 735 -16.06 -5.64 -6.84
N ASN A 736 -17.26 -6.11 -7.21
CA ASN A 736 -18.50 -5.34 -7.18
C ASN A 736 -19.34 -5.62 -5.93
N ASP A 737 -19.19 -4.77 -4.92
CA ASP A 737 -19.92 -4.81 -3.64
C ASP A 737 -21.42 -4.43 -3.72
N LEU A 738 -21.93 -4.00 -4.88
CA LEU A 738 -23.33 -3.59 -5.05
C LEU A 738 -24.23 -4.67 -5.66
N LYS A 739 -23.69 -5.85 -5.94
CA LYS A 739 -24.40 -6.97 -6.58
C LYS A 739 -24.66 -8.18 -5.66
N LYS A 740 -24.56 -7.99 -4.34
CA LYS A 740 -25.11 -8.97 -3.38
C LYS A 740 -26.61 -8.84 -3.25
#